data_AF-A0A397SG54-F1
#
_entry.id   AF-A0A397SG54-F1
#
_cell.length_a   1.000
_cell.length_b   1.000
_cell.length_c   1.000
_cell.angle_alpha   90.00
_cell.angle_beta   90.00
_cell.angle_gamma   90.00
#
_symmetry.space_group_name_H-M   'P 1'
#
loop_
_entity.id
_entity.type
_entity.pdbx_description
1 polymer ?
#
loop_
_entity_poly.entity_id
_entity_poly.type
_entity_poly.pdbx_seq_one_letter_code
_entity_poly.pdbx_strand_id
1 'polypeptide(L)'
;MADTKKIIQRKSLGRTELIGSLYNAARDIFCDTTILKPNFSNDSIMRADIFRTEILYDYKDSYKEKFNKLDVEDELKLSVLTGLFTLKGSGKYLTDIKQSLRTVKGTIIYKVTTVEESLDIYHDDIKSCISTDGLSNTDATHIVIGVKWGATTMASFEYKNIMEGSRSRVEEALKSYFKKITTYREGRADINDGQYNIMKYFSVSFLGDVIPHNKVLPQPFDEAKKSISELPLYIKQYNNGKGVPIEYTLYPLSELMKLLDQNIIVRSIITAFDEEAVLRVEQVFDSLSESKQRLNDLSNEAQFISNHQIFNEINNYIQEVKVKEARLRSELAECLVKIRSGEGNINEFESVIRTFQKSILSKDSIIRFIQQYRSVSVSADLLLALKAKKVESLDKDSTIEHILQMHPKNHVFILLDSDKYVSNCNPSLVYTIFRDLCNLNEGLSKFFIIDLKIYAGMNPGHPIIRHYINGEVDSDDYYNDNKELFASNLIYSVPRSMPKHHPSEKIKLEMPCPQVDCSSAVCDWKCLKCKQVVEYGYNLRLYCKCGESKIAHCKFKCNSSYHINGYVPFDLNKLANILPAPPQEETNILLLGETGVGKSTFINAFANYLKFKSLNDAKSGKLETLISSEFSITDDYYNNVIIKIGNHEKNEKFENIGMSYTQECRSHVFHLPSNSSNRRLRLIDTPGIGDTRGLNQDKKNFENILNYISNYKFLNGICIFLKPNNSRLNVVFRFYINELLANLHKNAKDNIVFCFTSTRGTFYRPGDTLPPLKKQLGELNKQSNVEIKVNKDTIYCFDSESFRFLAAFKRGISFTEADEQSFIESWNISVNESSRLIEYLVSRPPHKVKHTLSLNNSRNNVILFSKPLAEIGQLIQINIKLIKEKQKELENSNQTTEELKDRLHILQLNLEPVSLEYPKTVCTNSSCIRLLRIEQTNIKIVDYASHCCPRCNETNSATLRYCSVMVDEKCKVCGCYWDKHVRITYGNRVNIKMKKKSTKNSVIEKCQKKINKLQKEQQKINEISFKFTQFLRQNAIAASNDTYADYLDHFINEEKIKKSFNDDEILNGLEVTKRNYLKEIEVINRAIENNDLSMPQILPKDIAELEQQLYTLKINGSTLKKMKVEAERNQTNVFRYNEKHYVHTLKYLSNFITKVFQKL
;
A
#
# COMPACT_ATOMS: atom_id res chain seq x y z
N MET A 1 -34.25 -62.36 -7.03
CA MET A 1 -35.35 -62.34 -6.04
C MET A 1 -35.13 -61.13 -5.15
N ALA A 2 -35.63 -59.96 -5.56
CA ALA A 2 -35.46 -58.71 -4.84
C ALA A 2 -36.83 -58.01 -4.76
N ASP A 3 -37.16 -57.48 -3.57
CA ASP A 3 -38.25 -56.54 -3.25
C ASP A 3 -39.72 -56.99 -3.23
N THR A 4 -40.03 -58.21 -2.79
CA THR A 4 -41.43 -58.64 -2.58
C THR A 4 -42.05 -58.35 -1.20
N LYS A 5 -41.48 -57.46 -0.36
CA LYS A 5 -42.16 -57.00 0.86
C LYS A 5 -41.96 -55.49 1.03
N LYS A 6 -42.99 -54.68 0.74
CA LYS A 6 -43.04 -53.21 0.94
C LYS A 6 -43.01 -52.81 2.44
N ILE A 7 -42.10 -53.36 3.24
CA ILE A 7 -41.94 -52.99 4.65
C ILE A 7 -41.41 -51.55 4.67
N ILE A 8 -42.05 -50.68 5.45
CA ILE A 8 -41.64 -49.29 5.58
C ILE A 8 -41.22 -48.98 7.03
N GLN A 9 -40.29 -48.05 7.18
CA GLN A 9 -39.92 -47.48 8.47
C GLN A 9 -40.53 -46.09 8.61
N ARG A 10 -40.99 -45.77 9.82
CA ARG A 10 -41.55 -44.46 10.17
C ARG A 10 -41.08 -44.01 11.54
N LYS A 11 -40.47 -42.83 11.63
CA LYS A 11 -40.15 -42.17 12.90
C LYS A 11 -41.43 -41.92 13.68
N SER A 12 -41.38 -42.20 14.97
CA SER A 12 -42.54 -42.03 15.84
C SER A 12 -42.94 -40.56 15.93
N LEU A 13 -41.96 -39.65 15.97
CA LEU A 13 -42.14 -38.21 16.16
C LEU A 13 -43.08 -37.92 17.36
N GLY A 14 -42.85 -38.66 18.45
CA GLY A 14 -43.60 -38.59 19.69
C GLY A 14 -44.97 -39.26 19.69
N ARG A 15 -45.36 -39.97 18.62
CA ARG A 15 -46.56 -40.82 18.58
C ARG A 15 -46.26 -42.16 19.28
N THR A 16 -47.14 -42.60 20.17
CA THR A 16 -46.93 -43.77 21.02
C THR A 16 -47.97 -44.84 20.73
N GLU A 17 -47.54 -45.94 20.11
CA GLU A 17 -48.38 -47.06 19.70
C GLU A 17 -47.66 -48.39 19.96
N LEU A 18 -48.42 -49.48 19.94
CA LEU A 18 -47.93 -50.82 20.25
C LEU A 18 -47.81 -51.70 18.99
N ILE A 19 -47.03 -52.77 19.10
CA ILE A 19 -47.01 -53.85 18.10
C ILE A 19 -48.45 -54.38 17.93
N GLY A 20 -48.88 -54.55 16.67
CA GLY A 20 -50.23 -54.96 16.29
C GLY A 20 -51.16 -53.82 15.87
N SER A 21 -50.79 -52.58 16.16
CA SER A 21 -51.58 -51.39 15.80
C SER A 21 -51.63 -51.21 14.28
N LEU A 22 -52.79 -50.82 13.77
CA LEU A 22 -52.99 -50.56 12.35
C LEU A 22 -52.58 -49.13 11.96
N TYR A 23 -51.98 -48.98 10.78
CA TYR A 23 -51.46 -47.71 10.27
C TYR A 23 -51.93 -47.45 8.84
N ASN A 24 -52.33 -46.20 8.58
CA ASN A 24 -52.62 -45.70 7.24
C ASN A 24 -51.42 -44.88 6.74
N ALA A 25 -50.62 -45.49 5.89
CA ALA A 25 -49.42 -44.86 5.32
C ALA A 25 -49.69 -43.83 4.20
N ALA A 26 -50.92 -43.73 3.67
CA ALA A 26 -51.27 -42.63 2.76
C ALA A 26 -51.42 -41.31 3.54
N ARG A 27 -52.03 -41.39 4.73
CA ARG A 27 -52.30 -40.25 5.63
C ARG A 27 -51.24 -40.09 6.73
N ASP A 28 -50.36 -41.07 6.90
CA ASP A 28 -49.41 -41.19 8.00
C ASP A 28 -50.04 -41.10 9.41
N ILE A 29 -51.19 -41.77 9.59
CA ILE A 29 -51.92 -41.83 10.88
C ILE A 29 -52.11 -43.27 11.35
N PHE A 30 -52.15 -43.46 12.66
CA PHE A 30 -52.59 -44.73 13.26
C PHE A 30 -54.12 -44.78 13.27
N CYS A 31 -54.68 -45.99 13.12
CA CYS A 31 -56.13 -46.20 12.97
C CYS A 31 -56.84 -46.50 14.30
N ASP A 32 -56.16 -46.37 15.44
CA ASP A 32 -56.67 -46.65 16.79
C ASP A 32 -57.27 -48.06 16.98
N THR A 33 -56.90 -49.00 16.11
CA THR A 33 -57.35 -50.41 16.11
C THR A 33 -56.14 -51.33 16.03
N THR A 34 -56.21 -52.47 16.73
CA THR A 34 -55.22 -53.56 16.65
C THR A 34 -55.87 -54.83 16.15
N ILE A 35 -55.15 -55.63 15.38
CA ILE A 35 -55.61 -56.96 14.94
C ILE A 35 -54.97 -58.10 15.73
N LEU A 36 -54.01 -57.82 16.62
CA LEU A 36 -53.44 -58.83 17.50
C LEU A 36 -54.28 -58.96 18.78
N LYS A 37 -54.75 -60.17 19.08
CA LYS A 37 -55.38 -60.51 20.37
C LYS A 37 -54.33 -60.39 21.49
N PRO A 38 -54.71 -59.99 22.71
CA PRO A 38 -53.75 -59.75 23.80
C PRO A 38 -53.00 -60.98 24.34
N ASN A 39 -53.29 -62.20 23.87
CA ASN A 39 -52.79 -63.47 24.44
C ASN A 39 -51.87 -64.25 23.47
N PHE A 40 -50.85 -63.62 22.86
CA PHE A 40 -49.83 -64.34 22.07
C PHE A 40 -48.56 -64.61 22.89
N SER A 41 -47.82 -65.68 22.57
CA SER A 41 -46.63 -66.09 23.32
C SER A 41 -45.54 -65.00 23.29
N ASN A 42 -44.84 -64.82 24.41
CA ASN A 42 -43.66 -63.94 24.47
C ASN A 42 -42.55 -64.40 23.50
N ASP A 43 -42.52 -65.68 23.13
CA ASP A 43 -41.54 -66.24 22.19
C ASP A 43 -41.72 -65.71 20.75
N SER A 44 -42.89 -65.12 20.43
CA SER A 44 -43.15 -64.53 19.11
C SER A 44 -42.64 -63.09 18.97
N ILE A 45 -42.12 -62.47 20.05
CA ILE A 45 -41.47 -61.16 20.00
C ILE A 45 -39.95 -61.35 20.08
N MET A 46 -39.26 -61.07 18.98
CA MET A 46 -37.81 -60.95 18.98
C MET A 46 -37.40 -59.64 19.65
N ARG A 47 -36.44 -59.71 20.58
CA ARG A 47 -35.90 -58.55 21.28
C ARG A 47 -34.40 -58.45 21.08
N ALA A 48 -33.93 -57.25 20.72
CA ALA A 48 -32.51 -56.90 20.65
C ALA A 48 -32.23 -55.67 21.52
N ASP A 49 -31.27 -55.75 22.44
CA ASP A 49 -30.83 -54.59 23.22
C ASP A 49 -29.72 -53.83 22.46
N ILE A 50 -29.95 -52.56 22.12
CA ILE A 50 -29.14 -51.74 21.18
C ILE A 50 -28.65 -50.44 21.86
N PHE A 51 -28.25 -50.50 23.13
CA PHE A 51 -27.86 -49.31 23.92
C PHE A 51 -26.89 -48.36 23.20
N ARG A 52 -27.44 -47.33 22.55
CA ARG A 52 -26.72 -46.35 21.72
C ARG A 52 -27.16 -44.97 22.14
N THR A 53 -26.19 -44.08 22.31
CA THR A 53 -26.43 -42.68 22.68
C THR A 53 -25.69 -41.76 21.73
N GLU A 54 -26.38 -40.75 21.23
CA GLU A 54 -25.84 -39.75 20.32
C GLU A 54 -26.14 -38.34 20.82
N ILE A 55 -25.16 -37.45 20.70
CA ILE A 55 -25.33 -36.03 20.99
C ILE A 55 -25.02 -35.27 19.71
N LEU A 56 -26.04 -34.62 19.16
CA LEU A 56 -25.97 -33.80 17.97
C LEU A 56 -26.23 -32.34 18.34
N TYR A 57 -25.90 -31.44 17.42
CA TYR A 57 -26.29 -30.04 17.54
C TYR A 57 -26.70 -29.44 16.19
N ASP A 58 -27.55 -28.42 16.25
CA ASP A 58 -28.01 -27.61 15.12
C ASP A 58 -27.89 -26.10 15.44
N TYR A 59 -27.56 -25.31 14.42
CA TYR A 59 -27.52 -23.83 14.47
C TYR A 59 -28.26 -23.17 13.31
N LYS A 60 -28.63 -23.94 12.28
CA LYS A 60 -29.26 -23.38 11.08
C LYS A 60 -30.76 -23.23 11.27
N ASP A 61 -31.38 -24.11 12.07
CA ASP A 61 -32.80 -24.07 12.41
C ASP A 61 -33.71 -24.12 11.17
N SER A 62 -33.28 -24.85 10.13
CA SER A 62 -34.03 -25.06 8.88
C SER A 62 -34.70 -26.43 8.87
N TYR A 63 -35.82 -26.59 8.17
CA TYR A 63 -36.53 -27.85 8.03
C TYR A 63 -35.60 -28.97 7.56
N LYS A 64 -34.80 -28.71 6.51
CA LYS A 64 -33.83 -29.68 5.98
C LYS A 64 -32.89 -30.22 7.06
N GLU A 65 -32.26 -29.33 7.83
CA GLU A 65 -31.35 -29.76 8.89
C GLU A 65 -32.09 -30.49 10.01
N LYS A 66 -33.28 -30.03 10.40
CA LYS A 66 -34.07 -30.69 11.44
C LYS A 66 -34.51 -32.09 11.06
N PHE A 67 -34.96 -32.30 9.81
CA PHE A 67 -35.28 -33.62 9.29
C PHE A 67 -34.05 -34.53 9.31
N ASN A 68 -32.90 -34.03 8.86
CA ASN A 68 -31.64 -34.78 8.91
C ASN A 68 -31.24 -35.11 10.36
N LYS A 69 -31.41 -34.18 11.31
CA LYS A 69 -31.06 -34.42 12.72
C LYS A 69 -31.99 -35.40 13.41
N LEU A 70 -33.20 -35.64 12.92
CA LEU A 70 -34.12 -36.65 13.44
C LEU A 70 -34.21 -37.91 12.58
N ASP A 71 -33.40 -38.00 11.53
CA ASP A 71 -33.39 -39.09 10.55
C ASP A 71 -34.80 -39.37 9.99
N VAL A 72 -35.57 -38.32 9.69
CA VAL A 72 -36.93 -38.44 9.15
C VAL A 72 -36.87 -38.88 7.69
N GLU A 73 -37.67 -39.87 7.32
CA GLU A 73 -37.69 -40.45 5.97
C GLU A 73 -38.45 -39.53 5.01
N ASP A 74 -38.03 -39.50 3.75
CA ASP A 74 -38.50 -38.55 2.75
C ASP A 74 -40.04 -38.44 2.63
N GLU A 75 -40.74 -39.57 2.63
CA GLU A 75 -42.21 -39.59 2.64
C GLU A 75 -42.77 -38.92 3.90
N LEU A 76 -42.23 -39.23 5.07
CA LEU A 76 -42.73 -38.64 6.31
C LEU A 76 -42.42 -37.14 6.38
N LYS A 77 -41.32 -36.67 5.76
CA LYS A 77 -41.02 -35.23 5.66
C LYS A 77 -42.13 -34.46 4.95
N LEU A 78 -42.64 -34.98 3.84
CA LEU A 78 -43.76 -34.35 3.13
C LEU A 78 -45.01 -34.28 4.00
N SER A 79 -45.31 -35.35 4.75
CA SER A 79 -46.44 -35.38 5.69
C SER A 79 -46.30 -34.35 6.81
N VAL A 80 -45.07 -34.13 7.29
CA VAL A 80 -44.76 -33.10 8.29
C VAL A 80 -44.92 -31.69 7.71
N LEU A 81 -44.37 -31.41 6.53
CA LEU A 81 -44.44 -30.09 5.90
C LEU A 81 -45.87 -29.69 5.55
N THR A 82 -46.66 -30.64 5.05
CA THR A 82 -48.08 -30.45 4.72
C THR A 82 -49.01 -30.48 5.93
N GLY A 83 -48.53 -30.97 7.08
CA GLY A 83 -49.30 -31.00 8.32
C GLY A 83 -50.36 -32.10 8.37
N LEU A 84 -50.12 -33.25 7.73
CA LEU A 84 -51.06 -34.37 7.68
C LEU A 84 -51.41 -34.96 9.06
N PHE A 85 -50.50 -34.84 10.02
CA PHE A 85 -50.74 -35.29 11.40
C PHE A 85 -50.13 -34.33 12.41
N THR A 86 -50.60 -34.42 13.65
CA THR A 86 -50.12 -33.57 14.74
C THR A 86 -48.84 -34.15 15.33
N LEU A 87 -47.79 -33.33 15.36
CA LEU A 87 -46.49 -33.67 15.96
C LEU A 87 -46.59 -33.67 17.49
N LYS A 88 -46.02 -34.70 18.12
CA LYS A 88 -45.94 -34.86 19.59
C LYS A 88 -44.48 -35.01 20.00
N GLY A 89 -44.19 -35.00 21.30
CA GLY A 89 -42.84 -35.24 21.85
C GLY A 89 -41.70 -34.54 21.09
N SER A 90 -40.71 -35.34 20.66
CA SER A 90 -39.57 -34.93 19.83
C SER A 90 -39.95 -34.35 18.47
N GLY A 91 -41.10 -34.74 17.91
CA GLY A 91 -41.61 -34.23 16.63
C GLY A 91 -41.88 -32.72 16.66
N LYS A 92 -42.24 -32.15 17.82
CA LYS A 92 -42.49 -30.69 17.95
C LYS A 92 -41.27 -29.84 17.55
N TYR A 93 -40.07 -30.40 17.65
CA TYR A 93 -38.83 -29.76 17.20
C TYR A 93 -38.87 -29.33 15.72
N LEU A 94 -39.51 -30.14 14.85
CA LEU A 94 -39.60 -29.88 13.41
C LEU A 94 -40.36 -28.59 13.08
N THR A 95 -41.31 -28.20 13.95
CA THR A 95 -42.09 -26.97 13.81
C THR A 95 -41.58 -25.80 14.66
N ASP A 96 -40.58 -26.03 15.52
CA ASP A 96 -40.02 -25.02 16.43
C ASP A 96 -38.99 -24.11 15.72
N ILE A 97 -39.44 -23.39 14.69
CA ILE A 97 -38.56 -22.53 13.89
C ILE A 97 -38.59 -21.10 14.45
N LYS A 98 -37.41 -20.47 14.51
CA LYS A 98 -37.25 -19.09 14.92
C LYS A 98 -38.13 -18.16 14.10
N GLN A 99 -38.66 -17.15 14.75
CA GLN A 99 -39.59 -16.20 14.15
C GLN A 99 -38.90 -14.95 13.58
N SER A 100 -37.59 -14.80 13.76
CA SER A 100 -36.83 -13.56 13.49
C SER A 100 -35.40 -13.89 13.04
N LEU A 101 -34.85 -13.14 12.08
CA LEU A 101 -33.43 -13.23 11.70
C LEU A 101 -32.52 -12.49 12.69
N ARG A 102 -33.07 -11.59 13.50
CA ARG A 102 -32.39 -10.97 14.65
C ARG A 102 -32.30 -11.90 15.87
N THR A 103 -32.64 -13.18 15.71
CA THR A 103 -32.51 -14.22 16.74
C THR A 103 -31.45 -15.25 16.35
N VAL A 104 -30.52 -15.51 17.27
CA VAL A 104 -29.61 -16.65 17.19
C VAL A 104 -30.22 -17.79 17.98
N LYS A 105 -30.40 -18.93 17.32
CA LYS A 105 -30.93 -20.16 17.90
C LYS A 105 -29.95 -21.30 17.66
N GLY A 106 -29.69 -22.10 18.67
CA GLY A 106 -28.99 -23.37 18.53
C GLY A 106 -29.61 -24.42 19.41
N THR A 107 -29.60 -25.66 18.98
CA THR A 107 -30.24 -26.77 19.69
C THR A 107 -29.25 -27.92 19.88
N ILE A 108 -29.13 -28.42 21.10
CA ILE A 108 -28.46 -29.70 21.41
C ILE A 108 -29.52 -30.79 21.36
N ILE A 109 -29.25 -31.88 20.66
CA ILE A 109 -30.17 -33.00 20.46
C ILE A 109 -29.51 -34.24 21.05
N TYR A 110 -30.17 -34.83 22.04
CA TYR A 110 -29.75 -36.02 22.75
C TYR A 110 -30.64 -37.19 22.35
N LYS A 111 -30.09 -38.14 21.60
CA LYS A 111 -30.80 -39.36 21.16
C LYS A 111 -30.29 -40.55 21.95
N VAL A 112 -31.22 -41.36 22.45
CA VAL A 112 -30.91 -42.66 23.04
C VAL A 112 -31.78 -43.71 22.38
N THR A 113 -31.16 -44.79 21.93
CA THR A 113 -31.82 -46.02 21.50
C THR A 113 -31.46 -47.09 22.52
N THR A 114 -32.45 -47.85 23.00
CA THR A 114 -32.28 -48.82 24.09
C THR A 114 -32.51 -50.23 23.60
N VAL A 115 -33.66 -50.49 22.99
CA VAL A 115 -34.18 -51.83 22.65
C VAL A 115 -34.92 -51.77 21.34
N GLU A 116 -34.83 -52.81 20.53
CA GLU A 116 -35.69 -53.06 19.38
C GLU A 116 -36.51 -54.32 19.65
N GLU A 117 -37.82 -54.22 19.48
CA GLU A 117 -38.75 -55.34 19.58
C GLU A 117 -39.44 -55.53 18.24
N SER A 118 -39.48 -56.76 17.75
CA SER A 118 -40.12 -57.09 16.48
C SER A 118 -40.88 -58.41 16.57
N LEU A 119 -42.13 -58.39 16.12
CA LEU A 119 -43.00 -59.54 15.96
C LEU A 119 -42.50 -60.42 14.82
N ASP A 120 -42.26 -61.69 15.10
CA ASP A 120 -42.07 -62.69 14.05
C ASP A 120 -43.42 -63.10 13.46
N ILE A 121 -43.78 -62.49 12.34
CA ILE A 121 -45.04 -62.76 11.61
C ILE A 121 -45.11 -64.21 11.11
N TYR A 122 -43.97 -64.89 10.96
CA TYR A 122 -43.92 -66.26 10.45
C TYR A 122 -44.06 -67.32 11.54
N HIS A 123 -44.08 -66.92 12.81
CA HIS A 123 -44.28 -67.84 13.93
C HIS A 123 -45.71 -68.41 13.91
N ASP A 124 -45.85 -69.74 14.05
CA ASP A 124 -47.13 -70.45 13.85
C ASP A 124 -48.25 -69.95 14.78
N ASP A 125 -47.92 -69.59 16.03
CA ASP A 125 -48.86 -69.07 17.01
C ASP A 125 -49.51 -67.73 16.62
N ILE A 126 -48.83 -66.91 15.82
CA ILE A 126 -49.32 -65.57 15.43
C ILE A 126 -50.53 -65.66 14.51
N LYS A 127 -50.61 -66.67 13.64
CA LYS A 127 -51.77 -66.88 12.76
C LYS A 127 -53.08 -67.03 13.54
N SER A 128 -53.04 -67.70 14.70
CA SER A 128 -54.21 -67.92 15.56
C SER A 128 -54.60 -66.68 16.39
N CYS A 129 -53.64 -65.76 16.59
CA CYS A 129 -53.78 -64.57 17.41
C CYS A 129 -54.29 -63.35 16.62
N ILE A 130 -54.39 -63.43 15.30
CA ILE A 130 -54.93 -62.36 14.46
C ILE A 130 -56.47 -62.41 14.49
N SER A 131 -57.10 -61.32 14.91
CA SER A 131 -58.55 -61.14 14.83
C SER A 131 -58.95 -60.54 13.49
N THR A 132 -59.86 -61.21 12.80
CA THR A 132 -60.45 -60.75 11.53
C THR A 132 -61.48 -59.65 11.70
N ASP A 133 -62.03 -59.49 12.91
CA ASP A 133 -63.08 -58.49 13.19
C ASP A 133 -62.54 -57.06 13.05
N GLY A 134 -61.26 -56.86 13.42
CA GLY A 134 -60.55 -55.58 13.27
C GLY A 134 -60.19 -55.20 11.84
N LEU A 135 -60.37 -56.10 10.86
CA LEU A 135 -60.12 -55.86 9.44
C LEU A 135 -61.36 -55.32 8.70
N SER A 136 -62.52 -55.23 9.36
CA SER A 136 -63.77 -54.76 8.75
C SER A 136 -63.85 -53.24 8.53
N ASN A 137 -62.94 -52.47 9.13
CA ASN A 137 -62.93 -51.00 9.12
C ASN A 137 -61.72 -50.46 8.34
N THR A 138 -61.74 -50.57 7.02
CA THR A 138 -60.52 -50.53 6.17
C THR A 138 -60.08 -49.13 5.71
N ASP A 139 -59.54 -48.31 6.63
CA ASP A 139 -58.63 -47.21 6.25
C ASP A 139 -57.14 -47.56 6.43
N ALA A 140 -56.84 -48.71 7.05
CA ALA A 140 -55.46 -49.14 7.29
C ALA A 140 -54.79 -49.75 6.05
N THR A 141 -53.48 -49.54 5.92
CA THR A 141 -52.64 -50.12 4.86
C THR A 141 -51.51 -51.00 5.40
N HIS A 142 -51.07 -50.77 6.64
CA HIS A 142 -49.97 -51.48 7.29
C HIS A 142 -50.32 -51.83 8.74
N ILE A 143 -49.56 -52.77 9.32
CA ILE A 143 -49.56 -53.11 10.74
C ILE A 143 -48.17 -52.84 11.34
N VAL A 144 -48.13 -52.38 12.59
CA VAL A 144 -46.88 -52.27 13.36
C VAL A 144 -46.40 -53.66 13.74
N ILE A 145 -45.24 -54.04 13.22
CA ILE A 145 -44.59 -55.33 13.53
C ILE A 145 -43.30 -55.13 14.29
N GLY A 146 -42.77 -53.92 14.36
CA GLY A 146 -41.58 -53.65 15.15
C GLY A 146 -41.58 -52.24 15.70
N VAL A 147 -40.94 -52.08 16.85
CA VAL A 147 -40.78 -50.83 17.57
C VAL A 147 -39.34 -50.74 18.04
N LYS A 148 -38.64 -49.68 17.64
CA LYS A 148 -37.41 -49.26 18.31
C LYS A 148 -37.77 -48.32 19.44
N TRP A 149 -37.27 -48.65 20.62
CA TRP A 149 -37.47 -47.93 21.86
C TRP A 149 -36.26 -47.05 22.19
N GLY A 150 -36.54 -45.93 22.85
CA GLY A 150 -35.54 -44.94 23.18
C GLY A 150 -36.16 -43.65 23.68
N ALA A 151 -35.45 -42.55 23.53
CA ALA A 151 -36.03 -41.21 23.64
C ALA A 151 -35.13 -40.19 22.94
N THR A 152 -35.74 -39.17 22.37
CA THR A 152 -35.02 -37.98 21.90
C THR A 152 -35.41 -36.78 22.74
N THR A 153 -34.41 -36.09 23.28
CA THR A 153 -34.58 -34.84 24.04
C THR A 153 -33.71 -33.75 23.44
N MET A 154 -34.22 -32.53 23.37
CA MET A 154 -33.56 -31.36 22.83
C MET A 154 -33.53 -30.24 23.85
N ALA A 155 -32.42 -29.50 23.87
CA ALA A 155 -32.29 -28.24 24.57
C ALA A 155 -32.03 -27.13 23.54
N SER A 156 -33.00 -26.24 23.36
CA SER A 156 -32.93 -25.10 22.44
C SER A 156 -32.52 -23.85 23.18
N PHE A 157 -31.49 -23.18 22.69
CA PHE A 157 -30.89 -21.97 23.23
C PHE A 157 -31.21 -20.82 22.27
N GLU A 158 -31.91 -19.79 22.75
CA GLU A 158 -32.29 -18.64 21.96
C GLU A 158 -31.76 -17.33 22.56
N TYR A 159 -31.21 -16.47 21.71
CA TYR A 159 -30.85 -15.09 22.03
C TYR A 159 -31.55 -14.17 21.03
N LYS A 160 -32.39 -13.26 21.53
CA LYS A 160 -33.24 -12.36 20.73
C LYS A 160 -32.65 -10.95 20.60
N ASN A 161 -33.12 -10.16 19.63
CA ASN A 161 -32.79 -8.75 19.41
C ASN A 161 -31.29 -8.45 19.14
N ILE A 162 -30.64 -9.30 18.35
CA ILE A 162 -29.22 -9.16 18.00
C ILE A 162 -29.06 -8.11 16.89
N MET A 163 -28.13 -7.18 17.11
CA MET A 163 -27.63 -6.30 16.05
C MET A 163 -26.77 -7.09 15.06
N GLU A 164 -26.93 -6.85 13.76
CA GLU A 164 -26.29 -7.62 12.67
C GLU A 164 -24.76 -7.79 12.86
N GLY A 165 -24.06 -6.74 13.31
CA GLY A 165 -22.61 -6.80 13.56
C GLY A 165 -22.16 -7.60 14.79
N SER A 166 -23.09 -8.01 15.67
CA SER A 166 -22.80 -8.83 16.87
C SER A 166 -23.14 -10.31 16.68
N ARG A 167 -23.82 -10.65 15.58
CA ARG A 167 -24.35 -12.00 15.34
C ARG A 167 -23.26 -13.08 15.28
N SER A 168 -22.21 -12.86 14.49
CA SER A 168 -21.11 -13.82 14.36
C SER A 168 -20.47 -14.16 15.70
N ARG A 169 -20.24 -13.15 16.55
CA ARG A 169 -19.68 -13.33 17.90
C ARG A 169 -20.59 -14.16 18.81
N VAL A 170 -21.90 -13.94 18.74
CA VAL A 170 -22.89 -14.69 19.53
C VAL A 170 -23.00 -16.13 19.03
N GLU A 171 -23.03 -16.34 17.70
CA GLU A 171 -23.02 -17.67 17.09
C GLU A 171 -21.73 -18.44 17.40
N GLU A 172 -20.56 -17.81 17.35
CA GLU A 172 -19.27 -18.42 17.70
C GLU A 172 -19.22 -18.82 19.17
N ALA A 173 -19.73 -17.97 20.07
CA ALA A 173 -19.84 -18.31 21.48
C ALA A 173 -20.71 -19.56 21.68
N LEU A 174 -21.89 -19.61 21.04
CA LEU A 174 -22.79 -20.76 21.10
C LEU A 174 -22.17 -22.03 20.52
N LYS A 175 -21.46 -21.92 19.38
CA LYS A 175 -20.74 -23.03 18.75
C LYS A 175 -19.65 -23.61 19.66
N SER A 176 -18.85 -22.73 20.24
CA SER A 176 -17.81 -23.09 21.20
C SER A 176 -18.41 -23.84 22.40
N TYR A 177 -19.58 -23.39 22.89
CA TYR A 177 -20.26 -24.04 24.00
C TYR A 177 -20.75 -25.45 23.68
N PHE A 178 -21.46 -25.65 22.58
CA PHE A 178 -21.96 -26.99 22.22
C PHE A 178 -20.80 -27.97 22.00
N LYS A 179 -19.71 -27.52 21.37
CA LYS A 179 -18.50 -28.32 21.23
C LYS A 179 -17.94 -28.75 22.61
N LYS A 180 -17.87 -27.83 23.57
CA LYS A 180 -17.43 -28.13 24.93
C LYS A 180 -18.34 -29.14 25.64
N ILE A 181 -19.67 -29.02 25.51
CA ILE A 181 -20.60 -30.01 26.08
C ILE A 181 -20.38 -31.39 25.49
N THR A 182 -20.19 -31.47 24.17
CA THR A 182 -19.94 -32.76 23.51
C THR A 182 -18.61 -33.38 23.94
N THR A 183 -17.56 -32.57 24.15
CA THR A 183 -16.21 -33.05 24.57
C THR A 183 -16.14 -33.37 26.07
N TYR A 184 -17.00 -32.80 26.92
CA TYR A 184 -17.00 -33.07 28.37
C TYR A 184 -17.24 -34.55 28.71
N ARG A 185 -17.88 -35.32 27.82
CA ARG A 185 -18.00 -36.78 27.96
C ARG A 185 -16.71 -37.56 27.66
N GLU A 186 -15.70 -36.93 27.05
CA GLU A 186 -14.40 -37.56 26.71
C GLU A 186 -13.28 -37.27 27.74
N GLY A 187 -13.61 -36.67 28.89
CA GLY A 187 -12.69 -36.64 30.04
C GLY A 187 -11.44 -35.77 29.90
N ARG A 188 -11.43 -34.71 29.06
CA ARG A 188 -10.33 -33.73 29.02
C ARG A 188 -10.81 -32.30 28.83
N ALA A 189 -10.64 -31.48 29.86
CA ALA A 189 -9.96 -30.17 29.85
C ALA A 189 -10.43 -29.27 31.01
N ASP A 190 -9.47 -28.76 31.78
CA ASP A 190 -9.60 -27.58 32.64
C ASP A 190 -9.92 -26.33 31.82
N ILE A 191 -10.80 -25.48 32.33
CA ILE A 191 -11.41 -24.36 31.61
C ILE A 191 -10.86 -23.04 32.16
N ASN A 192 -10.25 -22.24 31.28
CA ASN A 192 -9.86 -20.86 31.58
C ASN A 192 -11.00 -19.88 31.26
N ASP A 193 -11.16 -18.89 32.15
CA ASP A 193 -12.38 -18.12 32.37
C ASP A 193 -12.33 -16.76 31.64
N GLY A 194 -13.27 -16.49 30.73
CA GLY A 194 -13.30 -15.21 30.00
C GLY A 194 -14.36 -15.07 28.89
N GLN A 195 -14.89 -16.18 28.35
CA GLN A 195 -15.95 -16.15 27.31
C GLN A 195 -17.38 -16.36 27.85
N TYR A 196 -17.58 -16.62 29.16
CA TYR A 196 -18.84 -17.10 29.74
C TYR A 196 -19.91 -16.02 30.03
N ASN A 197 -19.61 -14.73 29.80
CA ASN A 197 -20.56 -13.68 30.16
C ASN A 197 -21.76 -13.56 29.19
N ILE A 198 -21.60 -13.99 27.92
CA ILE A 198 -22.67 -13.91 26.90
C ILE A 198 -23.73 -15.01 27.11
N MET A 199 -23.34 -16.17 27.67
CA MET A 199 -24.23 -17.32 27.85
C MET A 199 -25.37 -17.06 28.82
N LYS A 200 -25.21 -16.10 29.74
CA LYS A 200 -26.24 -15.71 30.72
C LYS A 200 -27.48 -15.06 30.09
N TYR A 201 -27.38 -14.61 28.84
CA TYR A 201 -28.46 -13.92 28.13
C TYR A 201 -29.26 -14.84 27.19
N PHE A 202 -28.86 -16.11 27.06
CA PHE A 202 -29.65 -17.09 26.30
C PHE A 202 -30.80 -17.62 27.14
N SER A 203 -32.00 -17.67 26.56
CA SER A 203 -33.11 -18.44 27.11
C SER A 203 -33.01 -19.90 26.65
N VAL A 204 -33.25 -20.85 27.55
CA VAL A 204 -33.20 -22.28 27.26
C VAL A 204 -34.60 -22.89 27.36
N SER A 205 -35.00 -23.68 26.36
CA SER A 205 -36.25 -24.45 26.36
C SER A 205 -35.98 -25.92 26.04
N PHE A 206 -36.62 -26.83 26.76
CA PHE A 206 -36.54 -28.27 26.50
C PHE A 206 -37.73 -28.75 25.67
N LEU A 207 -37.44 -29.55 24.65
CA LEU A 207 -38.39 -30.23 23.79
C LEU A 207 -38.00 -31.70 23.72
N GLY A 208 -38.93 -32.63 23.52
CA GLY A 208 -38.55 -34.04 23.43
C GLY A 208 -39.65 -34.99 23.88
N ASP A 209 -39.33 -36.27 23.82
CA ASP A 209 -40.23 -37.35 24.22
C ASP A 209 -40.30 -37.54 25.74
N VAL A 210 -39.18 -37.24 26.42
CA VAL A 210 -39.04 -37.30 27.87
C VAL A 210 -38.48 -35.96 28.33
N ILE A 211 -39.28 -35.18 29.05
CA ILE A 211 -38.90 -33.84 29.52
C ILE A 211 -38.84 -33.88 31.05
N PRO A 212 -37.76 -33.39 31.68
CA PRO A 212 -37.68 -33.26 33.13
C PRO A 212 -38.86 -32.43 33.67
N HIS A 213 -39.50 -32.88 34.76
CA HIS A 213 -40.74 -32.27 35.28
C HIS A 213 -40.64 -30.75 35.51
N ASN A 214 -41.66 -30.03 35.02
CA ASN A 214 -42.08 -28.68 35.38
C ASN A 214 -40.99 -27.71 35.87
N LYS A 215 -40.40 -26.95 34.94
CA LYS A 215 -39.93 -25.60 35.22
C LYS A 215 -39.66 -24.84 33.91
N VAL A 216 -40.56 -23.92 33.56
CA VAL A 216 -40.16 -22.76 32.76
C VAL A 216 -39.21 -21.98 33.65
N LEU A 217 -37.93 -22.02 33.33
CA LEU A 217 -36.91 -21.24 34.02
C LEU A 217 -36.13 -20.44 32.97
N PRO A 218 -36.07 -19.11 33.07
CA PRO A 218 -34.93 -18.38 32.53
C PRO A 218 -33.78 -18.59 33.52
N GLN A 219 -32.94 -19.62 33.33
CA GLN A 219 -31.84 -19.92 34.24
C GLN A 219 -30.48 -20.19 33.57
N PRO A 220 -29.36 -19.96 34.29
CA PRO A 220 -28.03 -19.83 33.70
C PRO A 220 -27.47 -21.14 33.16
N PHE A 221 -26.45 -20.98 32.31
CA PHE A 221 -25.53 -21.96 31.73
C PHE A 221 -25.29 -23.29 32.50
N ASP A 222 -25.20 -23.26 33.84
CA ASP A 222 -24.85 -24.43 34.67
C ASP A 222 -26.01 -25.42 34.85
N GLU A 223 -27.27 -24.96 34.86
CA GLU A 223 -28.44 -25.84 35.05
C GLU A 223 -28.77 -26.64 33.79
N ALA A 224 -28.56 -26.06 32.61
CA ALA A 224 -28.70 -26.75 31.33
C ALA A 224 -27.69 -27.91 31.21
N LYS A 225 -26.45 -27.69 31.67
CA LYS A 225 -25.40 -28.71 31.71
C LYS A 225 -25.79 -29.89 32.62
N LYS A 226 -26.32 -29.59 33.82
CA LYS A 226 -26.80 -30.60 34.77
C LYS A 226 -27.97 -31.41 34.19
N SER A 227 -28.97 -30.73 33.63
CA SER A 227 -30.15 -31.37 33.05
C SER A 227 -29.80 -32.31 31.91
N ILE A 228 -28.86 -31.90 31.02
CA ILE A 228 -28.36 -32.76 29.93
C ILE A 228 -27.64 -34.01 30.47
N SER A 229 -26.91 -33.89 31.59
CA SER A 229 -26.23 -35.03 32.21
C SER A 229 -27.17 -36.05 32.87
N GLU A 230 -28.37 -35.61 33.29
CA GLU A 230 -29.36 -36.44 33.96
C GLU A 230 -30.34 -37.14 32.98
N LEU A 231 -30.33 -36.77 31.68
CA LEU A 231 -31.21 -37.36 30.65
C LEU A 231 -31.25 -38.91 30.62
N PRO A 232 -30.14 -39.65 30.75
CA PRO A 232 -30.17 -41.11 30.86
C PRO A 232 -31.01 -41.65 32.03
N LEU A 233 -31.06 -40.93 33.15
CA LEU A 233 -31.80 -41.33 34.34
C LEU A 233 -33.31 -41.20 34.12
N TYR A 234 -33.74 -40.15 33.40
CA TYR A 234 -35.16 -39.96 33.09
C TYR A 234 -35.68 -41.04 32.13
N ILE A 235 -34.90 -41.46 31.13
CA ILE A 235 -35.31 -42.51 30.18
C ILE A 235 -35.54 -43.85 30.90
N LYS A 236 -34.74 -44.14 31.94
CA LYS A 236 -34.91 -45.36 32.75
C LYS A 236 -36.25 -45.42 33.50
N GLN A 237 -36.93 -44.29 33.68
CA GLN A 237 -38.22 -44.22 34.37
C GLN A 237 -39.40 -44.63 33.47
N TYR A 238 -39.20 -44.75 32.15
CA TYR A 238 -40.25 -45.07 31.19
C TYR A 238 -40.14 -46.52 30.69
N ASN A 239 -41.28 -47.21 30.64
CA ASN A 239 -41.44 -48.57 30.08
C ASN A 239 -40.35 -49.56 30.58
N ASN A 240 -40.20 -49.67 31.90
CA ASN A 240 -39.19 -50.54 32.55
C ASN A 240 -37.76 -50.35 32.03
N GLY A 241 -37.41 -49.12 31.63
CA GLY A 241 -36.08 -48.76 31.13
C GLY A 241 -35.91 -48.85 29.62
N LYS A 242 -36.94 -49.25 28.87
CA LYS A 242 -36.94 -49.22 27.40
C LYS A 242 -37.11 -47.79 26.87
N GLY A 243 -37.80 -46.90 27.57
CA GLY A 243 -38.16 -45.58 27.04
C GLY A 243 -39.45 -45.60 26.20
N VAL A 244 -39.58 -44.67 25.25
CA VAL A 244 -40.74 -44.52 24.35
C VAL A 244 -40.43 -45.02 22.93
N PRO A 245 -41.43 -45.26 22.07
CA PRO A 245 -41.20 -45.55 20.67
C PRO A 245 -40.49 -44.38 19.96
N ILE A 246 -39.42 -44.66 19.23
CA ILE A 246 -38.70 -43.67 18.40
C ILE A 246 -38.82 -43.96 16.90
N GLU A 247 -39.08 -45.21 16.53
CA GLU A 247 -39.27 -45.66 15.14
C GLU A 247 -40.14 -46.91 15.10
N TYR A 248 -40.99 -47.01 14.08
CA TYR A 248 -41.86 -48.14 13.81
C TYR A 248 -41.44 -48.86 12.53
N THR A 249 -41.47 -50.18 12.57
CA THR A 249 -41.38 -51.06 11.40
C THR A 249 -42.79 -51.51 11.04
N LEU A 250 -43.22 -51.15 9.84
CA LEU A 250 -44.59 -51.33 9.37
C LEU A 250 -44.64 -52.35 8.24
N TYR A 251 -45.46 -53.39 8.41
CA TYR A 251 -45.63 -54.45 7.43
C TYR A 251 -46.92 -54.24 6.62
N PRO A 252 -46.91 -54.42 5.29
CA PRO A 252 -48.10 -54.27 4.48
C PRO A 252 -49.20 -55.24 4.88
N LEU A 253 -50.40 -54.73 5.16
CA LEU A 253 -51.55 -55.59 5.45
C LEU A 253 -51.90 -56.49 4.25
N SER A 254 -51.71 -56.00 3.02
CA SER A 254 -51.93 -56.79 1.80
C SER A 254 -51.06 -58.04 1.73
N GLU A 255 -49.81 -57.97 2.23
CA GLU A 255 -48.92 -59.14 2.29
C GLU A 255 -49.27 -60.03 3.50
N LEU A 256 -49.68 -59.43 4.62
CA LEU A 256 -50.15 -60.20 5.77
C LEU A 256 -51.40 -61.03 5.43
N MET A 257 -52.35 -60.49 4.67
CA MET A 257 -53.57 -61.22 4.28
C MET A 257 -53.27 -62.40 3.34
N LYS A 258 -52.30 -62.24 2.43
CA LYS A 258 -51.80 -63.36 1.60
C LYS A 258 -51.19 -64.47 2.46
N LEU A 259 -50.48 -64.14 3.55
CA LEU A 259 -49.90 -65.13 4.46
C LEU A 259 -50.95 -65.88 5.30
N LEU A 260 -52.17 -65.35 5.41
CA LEU A 260 -53.28 -65.93 6.17
C LEU A 260 -54.33 -66.63 5.28
N ASP A 261 -54.10 -66.73 3.97
CA ASP A 261 -55.05 -67.25 2.97
C ASP A 261 -56.44 -66.55 3.04
N GLN A 262 -56.48 -65.26 3.39
CA GLN A 262 -57.72 -64.48 3.48
C GLN A 262 -57.93 -63.61 2.25
N ASN A 263 -59.08 -63.78 1.58
CA ASN A 263 -59.49 -62.97 0.42
C ASN A 263 -60.13 -61.63 0.82
N ILE A 264 -59.43 -60.84 1.66
CA ILE A 264 -59.88 -59.51 2.07
C ILE A 264 -59.16 -58.46 1.21
N ILE A 265 -59.93 -57.56 0.57
CA ILE A 265 -59.37 -56.42 -0.17
C ILE A 265 -58.93 -55.37 0.84
N VAL A 266 -57.62 -55.14 0.94
CA VAL A 266 -57.04 -54.09 1.79
C VAL A 266 -56.42 -53.00 0.93
N ARG A 267 -56.50 -51.74 1.39
CA ARG A 267 -55.85 -50.60 0.73
C ARG A 267 -54.33 -50.80 0.74
N SER A 268 -53.67 -50.51 -0.38
CA SER A 268 -52.21 -50.56 -0.49
C SER A 268 -51.66 -49.19 -0.91
N ILE A 269 -50.43 -48.86 -0.51
CA ILE A 269 -49.74 -47.69 -1.06
C ILE A 269 -49.34 -48.01 -2.50
N ILE A 270 -49.76 -47.16 -3.42
CA ILE A 270 -49.60 -47.38 -4.86
C ILE A 270 -48.38 -46.64 -5.42
N THR A 271 -48.05 -45.46 -4.89
CA THR A 271 -46.99 -44.59 -5.44
C THR A 271 -46.22 -43.86 -4.34
N ALA A 272 -44.89 -43.84 -4.44
CA ALA A 272 -43.98 -43.03 -3.61
C ALA A 272 -43.42 -41.87 -4.43
N PHE A 273 -43.10 -40.77 -3.78
CA PHE A 273 -42.42 -39.62 -4.36
C PHE A 273 -40.92 -39.92 -4.53
N ASP A 274 -40.32 -39.37 -5.59
CA ASP A 274 -38.88 -39.39 -5.73
C ASP A 274 -38.20 -38.43 -4.73
N GLU A 275 -36.96 -38.75 -4.35
CA GLU A 275 -36.18 -37.97 -3.37
C GLU A 275 -35.96 -36.52 -3.82
N GLU A 276 -35.90 -36.27 -5.14
CA GLU A 276 -35.66 -34.94 -5.69
C GLU A 276 -36.87 -34.01 -5.48
N ALA A 277 -38.09 -34.53 -5.71
CA ALA A 277 -39.34 -33.83 -5.47
C ALA A 277 -39.50 -33.45 -3.99
N VAL A 278 -39.15 -34.38 -3.09
CA VAL A 278 -39.17 -34.13 -1.64
C VAL A 278 -38.22 -32.99 -1.28
N LEU A 279 -36.97 -33.05 -1.78
CA LEU A 279 -35.97 -32.01 -1.55
C LEU A 279 -36.42 -30.64 -2.11
N ARG A 280 -37.11 -30.59 -3.25
CA ARG A 280 -37.66 -29.34 -3.81
C ARG A 280 -38.71 -28.73 -2.87
N VAL A 281 -39.60 -29.54 -2.31
CA VAL A 281 -40.61 -29.05 -1.34
C VAL A 281 -39.95 -28.56 -0.06
N GLU A 282 -38.97 -29.28 0.47
CA GLU A 282 -38.19 -28.83 1.65
C GLU A 282 -37.60 -27.43 1.42
N GLN A 283 -36.93 -27.21 0.29
CA GLN A 283 -36.31 -25.93 -0.06
C GLN A 283 -37.32 -24.78 -0.16
N VAL A 284 -38.52 -25.08 -0.68
CA VAL A 284 -39.61 -24.12 -0.79
C VAL A 284 -40.07 -23.67 0.60
N PHE A 285 -40.30 -24.60 1.53
CA PHE A 285 -40.71 -24.26 2.90
C PHE A 285 -39.59 -23.57 3.70
N ASP A 286 -38.33 -23.95 3.50
CA ASP A 286 -37.17 -23.24 4.09
C ASP A 286 -37.09 -21.79 3.58
N SER A 287 -37.28 -21.57 2.27
CA SER A 287 -37.30 -20.23 1.68
C SER A 287 -38.46 -19.36 2.17
N LEU A 288 -39.64 -19.95 2.33
CA LEU A 288 -40.81 -19.29 2.91
C LEU A 288 -40.54 -18.90 4.37
N SER A 289 -39.99 -19.83 5.16
CA SER A 289 -39.65 -19.60 6.56
C SER A 289 -38.68 -18.43 6.73
N GLU A 290 -37.59 -18.39 5.95
CA GLU A 290 -36.62 -17.28 5.97
C GLU A 290 -37.30 -15.94 5.63
N SER A 291 -38.19 -15.94 4.63
CA SER A 291 -38.92 -14.74 4.19
C SER A 291 -39.89 -14.24 5.25
N LYS A 292 -40.61 -15.15 5.93
CA LYS A 292 -41.48 -14.83 7.07
C LYS A 292 -40.70 -14.25 8.25
N GLN A 293 -39.50 -14.77 8.53
CA GLN A 293 -38.63 -14.24 9.59
C GLN A 293 -38.27 -12.77 9.35
N ARG A 294 -37.93 -12.41 8.10
CA ARG A 294 -37.67 -11.01 7.71
C ARG A 294 -38.92 -10.13 7.83
N LEU A 295 -40.07 -10.66 7.44
CA LEU A 295 -41.33 -9.93 7.53
C LEU A 295 -41.73 -9.66 8.98
N ASN A 296 -41.52 -10.62 9.88
CA ASN A 296 -41.72 -10.44 11.32
C ASN A 296 -40.73 -9.43 11.91
N ASP A 297 -39.46 -9.43 11.47
CA ASP A 297 -38.48 -8.42 11.89
C ASP A 297 -38.96 -7.01 11.53
N LEU A 298 -39.45 -6.82 10.30
CA LEU A 298 -40.03 -5.55 9.86
C LEU A 298 -41.24 -5.12 10.71
N SER A 299 -42.12 -6.05 11.09
CA SER A 299 -43.25 -5.73 11.99
C SER A 299 -42.77 -5.31 13.38
N ASN A 300 -41.81 -6.03 13.96
CA ASN A 300 -41.21 -5.66 15.25
C ASN A 300 -40.52 -4.28 15.18
N GLU A 301 -39.86 -3.97 14.07
CA GLU A 301 -39.24 -2.67 13.80
C GLU A 301 -40.30 -1.56 13.71
N ALA A 302 -41.39 -1.77 12.98
CA ALA A 302 -42.50 -0.83 12.88
C ALA A 302 -43.17 -0.56 14.24
N GLN A 303 -43.33 -1.60 15.06
CA GLN A 303 -43.82 -1.47 16.43
C GLN A 303 -42.86 -0.67 17.31
N PHE A 304 -41.56 -0.94 17.19
CA PHE A 304 -40.53 -0.29 17.99
C PHE A 304 -40.43 1.22 17.71
N ILE A 305 -40.64 1.66 16.47
CA ILE A 305 -40.67 3.08 16.11
C ILE A 305 -42.02 3.75 16.37
N SER A 306 -43.00 3.04 16.97
CA SER A 306 -44.35 3.54 17.29
C SER A 306 -45.14 4.07 16.07
N ASN A 307 -44.87 3.58 14.86
CA ASN A 307 -45.63 3.94 13.66
C ASN A 307 -46.84 3.01 13.50
N HIS A 308 -47.92 3.31 14.24
CA HIS A 308 -49.09 2.45 14.35
C HIS A 308 -49.79 2.16 13.01
N GLN A 309 -49.78 3.10 12.06
CA GLN A 309 -50.39 2.90 10.75
C GLN A 309 -49.62 1.85 9.93
N ILE A 310 -48.29 2.04 9.78
CA ILE A 310 -47.44 1.12 9.04
C ILE A 310 -47.38 -0.26 9.71
N PHE A 311 -47.34 -0.29 11.04
CA PHE A 311 -47.41 -1.55 11.80
C PHE A 311 -48.67 -2.35 11.49
N ASN A 312 -49.84 -1.69 11.40
CA ASN A 312 -51.09 -2.36 11.05
C ASN A 312 -51.09 -2.89 9.60
N GLU A 313 -50.55 -2.14 8.64
CA GLU A 313 -50.42 -2.57 7.24
C GLU A 313 -49.52 -3.81 7.10
N ILE A 314 -48.36 -3.82 7.76
CA ILE A 314 -47.45 -4.97 7.77
C ILE A 314 -48.11 -6.18 8.45
N ASN A 315 -48.81 -5.97 9.58
CA ASN A 315 -49.48 -7.07 10.26
C ASN A 315 -50.62 -7.66 9.44
N ASN A 316 -51.38 -6.86 8.70
CA ASN A 316 -52.39 -7.37 7.77
C ASN A 316 -51.76 -8.28 6.72
N TYR A 317 -50.61 -7.88 6.15
CA TYR A 317 -49.87 -8.73 5.20
C TYR A 317 -49.34 -10.01 5.86
N ILE A 318 -48.84 -9.95 7.10
CA ILE A 318 -48.44 -11.15 7.87
C ILE A 318 -49.62 -12.11 8.05
N GLN A 319 -50.81 -11.60 8.37
CA GLN A 319 -52.00 -12.45 8.53
C GLN A 319 -52.43 -13.06 7.19
N GLU A 320 -52.37 -12.30 6.09
CA GLU A 320 -52.65 -12.82 4.76
C GLU A 320 -51.69 -13.96 4.38
N VAL A 321 -50.39 -13.78 4.61
CA VAL A 321 -49.36 -14.82 4.40
C VAL A 321 -49.67 -16.07 5.25
N LYS A 322 -50.05 -15.91 6.52
CA LYS A 322 -50.41 -17.05 7.39
C LYS A 322 -51.62 -17.83 6.84
N VAL A 323 -52.68 -17.13 6.43
CA VAL A 323 -53.89 -17.76 5.87
C VAL A 323 -53.57 -18.49 4.57
N LYS A 324 -52.79 -17.88 3.67
CA LYS A 324 -52.39 -18.50 2.40
C LYS A 324 -51.47 -19.71 2.62
N GLU A 325 -50.55 -19.66 3.59
CA GLU A 325 -49.70 -20.81 3.94
C GLU A 325 -50.54 -21.98 4.48
N ALA A 326 -51.51 -21.72 5.35
CA ALA A 326 -52.42 -22.75 5.85
C ALA A 326 -53.19 -23.43 4.70
N ARG A 327 -53.69 -22.62 3.74
CA ARG A 327 -54.34 -23.13 2.53
C ARG A 327 -53.40 -23.97 1.67
N LEU A 328 -52.16 -23.52 1.45
CA LEU A 328 -51.15 -24.28 0.72
C LEU A 328 -50.90 -25.65 1.36
N ARG A 329 -50.72 -25.68 2.68
CA ARG A 329 -50.49 -26.93 3.43
C ARG A 329 -51.66 -27.90 3.26
N SER A 330 -52.90 -27.40 3.32
CA SER A 330 -54.11 -28.19 3.08
C SER A 330 -54.19 -28.75 1.66
N GLU A 331 -53.98 -27.91 0.63
CA GLU A 331 -54.04 -28.35 -0.78
C GLU A 331 -52.94 -29.39 -1.09
N LEU A 332 -51.72 -29.18 -0.57
CA LEU A 332 -50.64 -30.15 -0.71
C LEU A 332 -50.91 -31.46 0.05
N ALA A 333 -51.50 -31.39 1.25
CA ALA A 333 -51.90 -32.56 2.03
C ALA A 333 -52.93 -33.41 1.27
N GLU A 334 -53.95 -32.78 0.68
CA GLU A 334 -54.96 -33.47 -0.13
C GLU A 334 -54.35 -34.15 -1.37
N CYS A 335 -53.50 -33.45 -2.12
CA CYS A 335 -52.79 -34.02 -3.26
C CYS A 335 -51.88 -35.18 -2.83
N LEU A 336 -51.14 -35.03 -1.72
CA LEU A 336 -50.25 -36.06 -1.18
C LEU A 336 -51.00 -37.36 -0.86
N VAL A 337 -52.16 -37.26 -0.20
CA VAL A 337 -52.99 -38.43 0.12
C VAL A 337 -53.52 -39.10 -1.16
N LYS A 338 -54.03 -38.33 -2.13
CA LYS A 338 -54.52 -38.88 -3.41
C LYS A 338 -53.43 -39.64 -4.17
N ILE A 339 -52.22 -39.06 -4.25
CA ILE A 339 -51.09 -39.68 -4.95
C ILE A 339 -50.68 -40.99 -4.27
N ARG A 340 -50.54 -41.01 -2.94
CA ARG A 340 -50.16 -42.23 -2.20
C ARG A 340 -51.20 -43.34 -2.30
N SER A 341 -52.49 -42.98 -2.36
CA SER A 341 -53.60 -43.91 -2.59
C SER A 341 -53.77 -44.32 -4.07
N GLY A 342 -52.98 -43.78 -5.00
CA GLY A 342 -53.07 -44.05 -6.44
C GLY A 342 -54.27 -43.43 -7.15
N GLU A 343 -54.94 -42.48 -6.50
CA GLU A 343 -56.11 -41.74 -6.99
C GLU A 343 -55.74 -40.35 -7.57
N GLY A 344 -54.46 -39.97 -7.56
CA GLY A 344 -53.97 -38.65 -7.95
C GLY A 344 -52.71 -38.66 -8.80
N ASN A 345 -52.38 -37.52 -9.40
CA ASN A 345 -51.23 -37.34 -10.29
C ASN A 345 -50.18 -36.39 -9.69
N ILE A 346 -48.89 -36.76 -9.77
CA ILE A 346 -47.78 -35.93 -9.30
C ILE A 346 -47.75 -34.53 -9.94
N ASN A 347 -48.26 -34.38 -11.16
CA ASN A 347 -48.37 -33.09 -11.84
C ASN A 347 -49.34 -32.12 -11.13
N GLU A 348 -50.38 -32.63 -10.46
CA GLU A 348 -51.28 -31.79 -9.66
C GLU A 348 -50.54 -31.20 -8.45
N PHE A 349 -49.75 -32.03 -7.77
CA PHE A 349 -48.92 -31.60 -6.65
C PHE A 349 -47.88 -30.55 -7.06
N GLU A 350 -47.18 -30.75 -8.18
CA GLU A 350 -46.25 -29.78 -8.75
C GLU A 350 -46.95 -28.47 -9.20
N SER A 351 -48.20 -28.55 -9.69
CA SER A 351 -49.00 -27.38 -10.06
C SER A 351 -49.33 -26.49 -8.84
N VAL A 352 -49.65 -27.11 -7.70
CA VAL A 352 -49.88 -26.39 -6.43
C VAL A 352 -48.60 -25.66 -5.99
N ILE A 353 -47.43 -26.32 -6.07
CA ILE A 353 -46.13 -25.69 -5.76
C ILE A 353 -45.80 -24.53 -6.72
N ARG A 354 -46.05 -24.68 -8.03
CA ARG A 354 -45.85 -23.59 -9.00
C ARG A 354 -46.78 -22.40 -8.75
N THR A 355 -48.02 -22.66 -8.36
CA THR A 355 -48.99 -21.62 -8.00
C THR A 355 -48.51 -20.86 -6.76
N PHE A 356 -47.99 -21.57 -5.76
CA PHE A 356 -47.31 -20.99 -4.60
C PHE A 356 -46.16 -20.06 -5.01
N GLN A 357 -45.26 -20.52 -5.89
CA GLN A 357 -44.08 -19.75 -6.32
C GLN A 357 -44.43 -18.45 -7.05
N LYS A 358 -45.66 -18.32 -7.55
CA LYS A 358 -46.17 -17.09 -8.19
C LYS A 358 -47.06 -16.25 -7.27
N SER A 359 -47.36 -16.73 -6.07
CA SER A 359 -48.27 -16.07 -5.11
C SER A 359 -47.53 -15.12 -4.17
N ILE A 360 -48.29 -14.48 -3.26
CA ILE A 360 -47.77 -13.63 -2.18
C ILE A 360 -46.79 -14.38 -1.25
N LEU A 361 -46.83 -15.71 -1.25
CA LEU A 361 -45.97 -16.56 -0.43
C LEU A 361 -44.57 -16.77 -1.03
N SER A 362 -44.37 -16.39 -2.28
CA SER A 362 -43.05 -16.47 -2.90
C SER A 362 -42.05 -15.54 -2.21
N LYS A 363 -40.79 -15.99 -2.10
CA LYS A 363 -39.69 -15.20 -1.54
C LYS A 363 -39.62 -13.82 -2.18
N ASP A 364 -39.70 -13.74 -3.50
CA ASP A 364 -39.62 -12.47 -4.23
C ASP A 364 -40.78 -11.52 -3.93
N SER A 365 -41.99 -12.03 -3.67
CA SER A 365 -43.14 -11.18 -3.35
C SER A 365 -43.04 -10.63 -1.93
N ILE A 366 -42.68 -11.46 -0.95
CA ILE A 366 -42.46 -11.03 0.43
C ILE A 366 -41.29 -10.04 0.51
N ILE A 367 -40.18 -10.31 -0.19
CA ILE A 367 -39.03 -9.40 -0.23
C ILE A 367 -39.39 -8.08 -0.91
N ARG A 368 -40.15 -8.09 -2.02
CA ARG A 368 -40.64 -6.86 -2.66
C ARG A 368 -41.53 -6.04 -1.72
N PHE A 369 -42.41 -6.68 -0.97
CA PHE A 369 -43.22 -6.02 0.06
C PHE A 369 -42.32 -5.39 1.13
N ILE A 370 -41.34 -6.13 1.67
CA ILE A 370 -40.40 -5.61 2.67
C ILE A 370 -39.61 -4.39 2.13
N GLN A 371 -39.21 -4.42 0.86
CA GLN A 371 -38.47 -3.32 0.23
C GLN A 371 -39.27 -2.01 0.17
N GLN A 372 -40.61 -2.07 0.10
CA GLN A 372 -41.46 -0.88 0.15
C GLN A 372 -41.35 -0.12 1.49
N TYR A 373 -41.01 -0.83 2.57
CA TYR A 373 -40.87 -0.28 3.92
C TYR A 373 -39.41 -0.26 4.40
N ARG A 374 -38.44 -0.28 3.48
CA ARG A 374 -36.99 -0.28 3.82
C ARG A 374 -36.59 0.85 4.78
N SER A 375 -37.28 1.99 4.70
CA SER A 375 -37.10 3.13 5.58
C SER A 375 -37.41 2.86 7.06
N VAL A 376 -38.37 1.99 7.34
CA VAL A 376 -38.74 1.55 8.70
C VAL A 376 -37.56 0.83 9.34
N SER A 377 -36.96 -0.12 8.61
CA SER A 377 -35.79 -0.87 9.08
C SER A 377 -34.60 0.04 9.36
N VAL A 378 -34.31 0.98 8.46
CA VAL A 378 -33.23 1.97 8.66
C VAL A 378 -33.47 2.82 9.91
N SER A 379 -34.71 3.23 10.16
CA SER A 379 -35.08 4.07 11.30
C SER A 379 -35.03 3.30 12.62
N ALA A 380 -35.53 2.07 12.62
CA ALA A 380 -35.49 1.18 13.78
C ALA A 380 -34.05 0.82 14.17
N ASP A 381 -33.18 0.53 13.20
CA ASP A 381 -31.76 0.28 13.44
C ASP A 381 -31.04 1.50 14.01
N LEU A 382 -31.38 2.69 13.52
CA LEU A 382 -30.85 3.94 14.05
C LEU A 382 -31.25 4.14 15.52
N LEU A 383 -32.53 3.97 15.85
CA LEU A 383 -33.04 4.08 17.23
C LEU A 383 -32.48 3.01 18.17
N LEU A 384 -32.36 1.75 17.71
CA LEU A 384 -31.74 0.68 18.48
C LEU A 384 -30.25 0.98 18.76
N ALA A 385 -29.53 1.49 17.76
CA ALA A 385 -28.13 1.89 17.92
C ALA A 385 -27.96 3.04 18.91
N LEU A 386 -28.89 4.00 18.94
CA LEU A 386 -28.89 5.12 19.87
C LEU A 386 -29.22 4.67 21.31
N LYS A 387 -30.25 3.84 21.51
CA LYS A 387 -30.60 3.28 22.84
C LYS A 387 -29.47 2.45 23.45
N ALA A 388 -28.80 1.61 22.64
CA ALA A 388 -27.67 0.80 23.10
C ALA A 388 -26.47 1.63 23.59
N LYS A 389 -26.40 2.91 23.23
CA LYS A 389 -25.30 3.84 23.58
C LYS A 389 -25.63 4.78 24.73
N LYS A 390 -26.75 4.54 25.44
CA LYS A 390 -27.22 5.39 26.55
C LYS A 390 -27.42 6.86 26.12
N VAL A 391 -27.85 7.08 24.88
CA VAL A 391 -28.34 8.40 24.45
C VAL A 391 -29.66 8.63 25.15
N GLU A 392 -29.75 9.67 25.97
CA GLU A 392 -30.95 9.96 26.77
C GLU A 392 -31.96 10.75 25.92
N SER A 393 -33.19 10.23 25.85
CA SER A 393 -34.34 10.94 25.28
C SER A 393 -34.98 11.76 26.39
N LEU A 394 -35.13 13.06 26.19
CA LEU A 394 -35.69 13.94 27.22
C LEU A 394 -37.22 13.85 27.26
N ASP A 395 -37.72 13.82 28.48
CA ASP A 395 -39.13 13.88 28.87
C ASP A 395 -39.62 15.34 28.96
N LYS A 396 -40.94 15.51 29.10
CA LYS A 396 -41.65 16.81 29.05
C LYS A 396 -41.17 17.87 30.04
N ASP A 397 -40.44 17.48 31.08
CA ASP A 397 -40.11 18.34 32.22
C ASP A 397 -38.63 18.76 32.28
N SER A 398 -37.80 18.34 31.32
CA SER A 398 -36.34 18.56 31.32
C SER A 398 -35.90 19.67 30.34
N THR A 399 -35.17 20.68 30.82
CA THR A 399 -34.64 21.79 29.97
C THR A 399 -33.17 21.56 29.55
N ILE A 400 -32.73 22.21 28.47
CA ILE A 400 -31.31 22.19 28.04
C ILE A 400 -30.39 22.69 29.17
N GLU A 401 -30.82 23.71 29.92
CA GLU A 401 -30.10 24.25 31.06
C GLU A 401 -29.88 23.21 32.17
N HIS A 402 -30.88 22.37 32.44
CA HIS A 402 -30.75 21.28 33.41
C HIS A 402 -29.70 20.24 33.00
N ILE A 403 -29.63 19.90 31.71
CA ILE A 403 -28.62 18.98 31.15
C ILE A 403 -27.21 19.54 31.34
N LEU A 404 -27.02 20.83 31.02
CA LEU A 404 -25.72 21.49 31.13
C LEU A 404 -25.27 21.62 32.59
N GLN A 405 -26.20 21.80 33.53
CA GLN A 405 -25.92 21.77 34.97
C GLN A 405 -25.51 20.39 35.49
N MET A 406 -26.11 19.32 34.95
CA MET A 406 -25.74 17.92 35.30
C MET A 406 -24.40 17.50 34.66
N HIS A 407 -23.98 18.16 33.58
CA HIS A 407 -22.76 17.85 32.82
C HIS A 407 -21.86 19.07 32.53
N PRO A 408 -21.43 19.82 33.56
CA PRO A 408 -20.77 21.12 33.39
C PRO A 408 -19.33 21.02 32.87
N LYS A 409 -18.73 19.83 32.82
CA LYS A 409 -17.33 19.59 32.38
C LYS A 409 -17.24 18.62 31.19
N ASN A 410 -18.35 18.38 30.51
CA ASN A 410 -18.41 17.44 29.39
C ASN A 410 -18.64 18.16 28.07
N HIS A 411 -18.31 17.47 26.97
CA HIS A 411 -18.84 17.80 25.66
C HIS A 411 -20.27 17.25 25.56
N VAL A 412 -21.25 18.12 25.31
CA VAL A 412 -22.66 17.72 25.22
C VAL A 412 -23.14 17.96 23.79
N PHE A 413 -23.61 16.91 23.12
CA PHE A 413 -24.23 16.99 21.80
C PHE A 413 -25.73 16.76 21.93
N ILE A 414 -26.53 17.70 21.45
CA ILE A 414 -27.99 17.65 21.52
C ILE A 414 -28.55 17.68 20.10
N LEU A 415 -29.26 16.62 19.70
CA LEU A 415 -29.99 16.58 18.44
C LEU A 415 -31.40 17.12 18.66
N LEU A 416 -31.74 18.19 17.94
CA LEU A 416 -33.06 18.79 17.93
C LEU A 416 -33.80 18.32 16.67
N ASP A 417 -34.95 17.66 16.81
CA ASP A 417 -35.78 17.26 15.66
C ASP A 417 -37.26 17.63 15.79
N SER A 418 -37.81 18.11 14.68
CA SER A 418 -39.24 18.39 14.48
C SER A 418 -39.81 17.30 13.58
N ASP A 419 -40.77 16.54 14.11
CA ASP A 419 -41.65 15.45 13.62
C ASP A 419 -41.80 15.10 12.11
N LYS A 420 -41.27 15.88 11.16
CA LYS A 420 -41.30 15.65 9.71
C LYS A 420 -40.16 14.79 9.14
N TYR A 421 -39.14 14.44 9.93
CA TYR A 421 -37.97 13.69 9.41
C TYR A 421 -37.78 12.27 9.97
N VAL A 422 -38.41 11.92 11.11
CA VAL A 422 -38.53 10.51 11.54
C VAL A 422 -39.56 9.75 10.69
N SER A 423 -40.50 10.46 10.06
CA SER A 423 -41.55 9.92 9.20
C SER A 423 -41.21 9.91 7.69
N ASN A 424 -40.32 10.79 7.22
CA ASN A 424 -39.85 10.81 5.83
C ASN A 424 -38.48 10.13 5.70
N CYS A 425 -38.53 8.81 5.56
CA CYS A 425 -37.73 7.81 4.83
C CYS A 425 -36.31 8.10 4.23
N ASN A 426 -35.68 9.24 4.46
CA ASN A 426 -34.28 9.52 4.16
C ASN A 426 -33.64 10.09 5.44
N PRO A 427 -32.70 9.38 6.10
CA PRO A 427 -32.03 9.92 7.26
C PRO A 427 -31.28 11.18 6.82
N SER A 428 -31.67 12.34 7.36
CA SER A 428 -30.91 13.58 7.15
C SER A 428 -29.43 13.30 7.44
N LEU A 429 -28.51 13.83 6.63
CA LEU A 429 -27.06 13.69 6.86
C LEU A 429 -26.69 14.07 8.31
N VAL A 430 -27.44 15.00 8.91
CA VAL A 430 -27.37 15.41 10.31
C VAL A 430 -27.52 14.21 11.26
N TYR A 431 -28.55 13.36 11.08
CA TYR A 431 -28.77 12.16 11.87
C TYR A 431 -27.61 11.16 11.76
N THR A 432 -27.10 10.98 10.55
CA THR A 432 -25.97 10.09 10.29
C THR A 432 -24.71 10.57 11.00
N ILE A 433 -24.45 11.88 10.96
CA ILE A 433 -23.33 12.50 11.69
C ILE A 433 -23.51 12.38 13.21
N PHE A 434 -24.70 12.66 13.74
CA PHE A 434 -24.97 12.52 15.18
C PHE A 434 -24.73 11.09 15.67
N ARG A 435 -25.23 10.10 14.95
CA ARG A 435 -24.98 8.68 15.21
C ARG A 435 -23.48 8.35 15.18
N ASP A 436 -22.75 8.89 14.21
CA ASP A 436 -21.31 8.65 14.12
C ASP A 436 -20.55 9.29 15.28
N LEU A 437 -20.92 10.50 15.72
CA LEU A 437 -20.35 11.10 16.94
C LEU A 437 -20.63 10.21 18.16
N CYS A 438 -21.84 9.66 18.30
CA CYS A 438 -22.17 8.69 19.34
C CYS A 438 -21.31 7.42 19.22
N ASN A 439 -21.04 6.94 18.01
CA ASN A 439 -20.23 5.74 17.75
C ASN A 439 -18.76 5.89 18.14
N LEU A 440 -18.24 7.12 18.08
CA LEU A 440 -16.86 7.44 18.40
C LEU A 440 -16.68 7.85 19.86
N ASN A 441 -17.77 7.92 20.64
CA ASN A 441 -17.70 8.30 22.03
C ASN A 441 -17.07 7.20 22.90
N GLU A 442 -16.01 7.55 23.62
CA GLU A 442 -15.34 6.68 24.60
C GLU A 442 -15.74 7.02 26.05
N GLY A 443 -16.84 7.74 26.22
CA GLY A 443 -17.43 8.10 27.52
C GLY A 443 -17.15 9.54 27.98
N LEU A 444 -16.44 10.33 27.18
CA LEU A 444 -16.10 11.73 27.47
C LEU A 444 -17.24 12.70 27.11
N SER A 445 -18.02 12.35 26.09
CA SER A 445 -19.12 13.17 25.57
C SER A 445 -20.46 12.61 26.01
N LYS A 446 -21.46 13.49 26.14
CA LYS A 446 -22.85 13.15 26.45
C LYS A 446 -23.73 13.49 25.26
N PHE A 447 -24.72 12.65 24.98
CA PHE A 447 -25.55 12.74 23.78
C PHE A 447 -27.02 12.70 24.18
N PHE A 448 -27.78 13.66 23.69
CA PHE A 448 -29.20 13.82 23.99
C PHE A 448 -30.01 14.02 22.71
N ILE A 449 -31.28 13.60 22.74
CA ILE A 449 -32.24 13.87 21.67
C ILE A 449 -33.44 14.58 22.30
N ILE A 450 -33.83 15.70 21.71
CA ILE A 450 -35.02 16.48 22.11
C ILE A 450 -36.05 16.41 20.99
N ASP A 451 -37.24 15.94 21.34
CA ASP A 451 -38.42 16.05 20.49
C ASP A 451 -39.01 17.47 20.60
N LEU A 452 -39.02 18.21 19.49
CA LEU A 452 -39.50 19.58 19.44
C LEU A 452 -41.03 19.71 19.58
N LYS A 453 -41.80 18.61 19.61
CA LYS A 453 -43.22 18.65 20.04
C LYS A 453 -43.39 18.94 21.52
N ILE A 454 -42.36 18.63 22.31
CA ILE A 454 -42.37 18.71 23.76
C ILE A 454 -41.69 20.00 24.25
N TYR A 455 -40.74 20.52 23.48
CA TYR A 455 -39.95 21.70 23.84
C TYR A 455 -40.50 22.98 23.21
N ALA A 456 -41.07 23.89 24.01
CA ALA A 456 -41.71 25.13 23.53
C ALA A 456 -40.73 26.25 23.08
N GLY A 457 -39.47 25.93 22.78
CA GLY A 457 -38.38 26.93 22.73
C GLY A 457 -37.86 27.34 21.35
N MET A 458 -38.03 26.57 20.27
CA MET A 458 -37.60 26.94 18.91
C MET A 458 -37.95 25.83 17.91
N ASN A 459 -38.40 26.18 16.70
CA ASN A 459 -38.59 25.24 15.59
C ASN A 459 -37.63 25.61 14.45
N PRO A 460 -36.46 24.94 14.31
CA PRO A 460 -35.49 25.23 13.26
C PRO A 460 -35.94 24.80 11.86
N GLY A 461 -37.09 24.12 11.74
CA GLY A 461 -37.64 23.66 10.46
C GLY A 461 -36.90 22.47 9.82
N HIS A 462 -35.73 22.09 10.34
CA HIS A 462 -34.92 20.95 9.94
C HIS A 462 -34.07 20.43 11.13
N PRO A 463 -33.61 19.17 11.13
CA PRO A 463 -32.83 18.62 12.22
C PRO A 463 -31.48 19.32 12.35
N ILE A 464 -31.06 19.68 13.57
CA ILE A 464 -29.76 20.31 13.86
C ILE A 464 -29.07 19.65 15.07
N ILE A 465 -27.73 19.68 15.10
CA ILE A 465 -26.93 19.21 16.24
C ILE A 465 -26.34 20.43 16.94
N ARG A 466 -26.75 20.68 18.19
CA ARG A 466 -26.07 21.64 19.07
C ARG A 466 -24.92 20.97 19.81
N HIS A 467 -23.79 21.65 19.90
CA HIS A 467 -22.61 21.18 20.62
C HIS A 467 -22.24 22.19 21.71
N TYR A 468 -22.07 21.69 22.92
CA TYR A 468 -21.65 22.46 24.09
C TYR A 468 -20.33 21.89 24.63
N ILE A 469 -19.45 22.78 25.07
CA ILE A 469 -18.19 22.42 25.73
C ILE A 469 -18.19 23.10 27.10
N ASN A 470 -18.11 22.31 28.17
CA ASN A 470 -18.05 22.82 29.54
C ASN A 470 -19.21 23.77 29.90
N GLY A 471 -20.41 23.48 29.39
CA GLY A 471 -21.62 24.27 29.64
C GLY A 471 -21.83 25.47 28.69
N GLU A 472 -20.83 25.84 27.89
CA GLU A 472 -20.96 26.93 26.90
C GLU A 472 -21.26 26.38 25.49
N VAL A 473 -22.00 27.16 24.69
CA VAL A 473 -22.29 26.82 23.29
C VAL A 473 -21.00 26.91 22.48
N ASP A 474 -20.56 25.80 21.92
CA ASP A 474 -19.46 25.76 20.95
C ASP A 474 -19.98 25.89 19.52
N SER A 475 -21.15 25.29 19.24
CA SER A 475 -21.81 25.39 17.93
C SER A 475 -23.32 25.17 18.03
N ASP A 476 -24.08 26.08 17.41
CA ASP A 476 -25.53 25.99 17.31
C ASP A 476 -26.01 25.02 16.21
N ASP A 477 -25.19 24.80 15.18
CA ASP A 477 -25.41 23.82 14.12
C ASP A 477 -24.09 23.17 13.70
N TYR A 478 -23.68 22.21 14.53
CA TYR A 478 -22.40 21.51 14.42
C TYR A 478 -22.26 20.77 13.07
N TYR A 479 -23.38 20.35 12.48
CA TYR A 479 -23.37 19.71 11.17
C TYR A 479 -23.00 20.70 10.07
N ASN A 480 -23.68 21.85 9.99
CA ASN A 480 -23.40 22.84 8.96
C ASN A 480 -22.02 23.49 9.15
N ASP A 481 -21.61 23.77 10.39
CA ASP A 481 -20.28 24.33 10.70
C ASP A 481 -19.12 23.42 10.26
N ASN A 482 -19.36 22.11 10.14
CA ASN A 482 -18.36 21.12 9.74
C ASN A 482 -18.72 20.39 8.43
N LYS A 483 -19.59 20.98 7.60
CA LYS A 483 -20.11 20.36 6.37
C LYS A 483 -19.02 19.95 5.38
N GLU A 484 -18.00 20.79 5.17
CA GLU A 484 -16.87 20.47 4.30
C GLU A 484 -16.04 19.26 4.79
N LEU A 485 -15.92 19.11 6.11
CA LEU A 485 -15.23 17.97 6.71
C LEU A 485 -16.03 16.68 6.49
N PHE A 486 -17.34 16.73 6.72
CA PHE A 486 -18.23 15.59 6.53
C PHE A 486 -18.44 15.21 5.06
N ALA A 487 -18.12 16.11 4.13
CA ALA A 487 -18.04 15.84 2.69
C ALA A 487 -16.71 15.16 2.27
N SER A 488 -15.75 14.97 3.18
CA SER A 488 -14.49 14.25 2.91
C SER A 488 -14.54 12.79 3.41
N ASN A 489 -13.63 11.91 2.98
CA ASN A 489 -13.47 10.59 3.64
C ASN A 489 -12.68 10.73 4.93
N LEU A 490 -13.13 10.07 6.00
CA LEU A 490 -12.67 10.33 7.36
C LEU A 490 -12.08 9.10 8.03
N ILE A 491 -11.04 9.33 8.84
CA ILE A 491 -10.40 8.34 9.73
C ILE A 491 -10.51 8.81 11.17
N TYR A 492 -10.92 7.87 12.04
CA TYR A 492 -10.93 8.01 13.48
C TYR A 492 -10.01 6.97 14.13
N SER A 493 -9.29 7.36 15.19
CA SER A 493 -8.57 6.41 16.06
C SER A 493 -8.25 6.98 17.44
N VAL A 494 -8.28 6.11 18.46
CA VAL A 494 -7.83 6.37 19.85
C VAL A 494 -7.29 5.06 20.44
N PRO A 495 -6.22 5.09 21.25
CA PRO A 495 -5.40 6.25 21.61
C PRO A 495 -4.44 6.67 20.50
N ARG A 496 -4.24 7.99 20.34
CA ARG A 496 -3.14 8.54 19.54
C ARG A 496 -2.05 8.98 20.51
N SER A 497 -0.91 8.30 20.46
CA SER A 497 0.26 8.69 21.24
C SER A 497 1.11 9.67 20.45
N MET A 498 1.87 10.50 21.16
CA MET A 498 3.02 11.18 20.54
C MET A 498 3.91 10.12 19.87
N PRO A 499 4.39 10.35 18.63
CA PRO A 499 5.18 9.36 17.91
C PRO A 499 6.43 8.99 18.71
N LYS A 500 6.60 7.71 19.05
CA LYS A 500 7.84 7.24 19.71
C LYS A 500 9.01 7.24 18.72
N HIS A 501 8.73 7.03 17.45
CA HIS A 501 9.65 7.16 16.33
C HIS A 501 8.93 7.79 15.15
N HIS A 502 9.48 8.88 14.61
CA HIS A 502 9.04 9.39 13.32
C HIS A 502 9.69 8.56 12.21
N PRO A 503 8.92 7.80 11.39
CA PRO A 503 9.50 7.17 10.21
C PRO A 503 10.07 8.24 9.28
N SER A 504 11.24 7.95 8.70
CA SER A 504 12.00 8.84 7.83
C SER A 504 11.25 9.19 6.53
N GLU A 505 10.33 8.34 6.10
CA GLU A 505 9.42 8.55 4.98
C GLU A 505 7.97 8.26 5.39
N LYS A 506 7.07 9.14 4.96
CA LYS A 506 5.62 8.98 5.05
C LYS A 506 5.02 9.39 3.73
N ILE A 507 3.94 8.75 3.34
CA ILE A 507 3.16 9.12 2.15
C ILE A 507 1.74 9.46 2.54
N LYS A 508 1.06 10.22 1.68
CA LYS A 508 -0.39 10.40 1.76
C LYS A 508 -1.07 9.03 1.70
N LEU A 509 -2.03 8.79 2.59
CA LEU A 509 -2.78 7.55 2.61
C LEU A 509 -3.82 7.55 1.49
N GLU A 510 -3.59 6.73 0.48
CA GLU A 510 -4.46 6.52 -0.66
C GLU A 510 -4.83 5.03 -0.73
N MET A 511 -6.11 4.73 -0.50
CA MET A 511 -6.61 3.36 -0.48
C MET A 511 -8.12 3.35 -0.78
N PRO A 512 -8.65 2.29 -1.42
CA PRO A 512 -10.08 2.14 -1.68
C PRO A 512 -10.89 2.15 -0.38
N CYS A 513 -12.20 2.35 -0.52
CA CYS A 513 -13.13 2.16 0.57
C CYS A 513 -13.09 0.69 1.08
N PRO A 514 -13.14 0.43 2.40
CA PRO A 514 -13.21 -0.93 2.94
C PRO A 514 -14.47 -1.72 2.56
N GLN A 515 -15.52 -1.06 2.07
CA GLN A 515 -16.80 -1.70 1.74
C GLN A 515 -16.77 -2.26 0.31
N VAL A 516 -17.23 -3.50 0.14
CA VAL A 516 -17.09 -4.33 -1.08
C VAL A 516 -17.81 -3.73 -2.30
N ASP A 517 -18.86 -2.93 -2.08
CA ASP A 517 -19.72 -2.37 -3.14
C ASP A 517 -19.46 -0.88 -3.41
N CYS A 518 -18.27 -0.36 -3.07
CA CYS A 518 -17.91 1.03 -3.34
C CYS A 518 -17.38 1.22 -4.76
N SER A 519 -17.93 2.17 -5.51
CA SER A 519 -17.45 2.54 -6.85
C SER A 519 -16.13 3.34 -6.85
N SER A 520 -15.67 3.84 -5.69
CA SER A 520 -14.44 4.62 -5.58
C SER A 520 -13.20 3.73 -5.56
N ALA A 521 -12.44 3.74 -6.67
CA ALA A 521 -11.21 2.95 -6.81
C ALA A 521 -10.11 3.33 -5.81
N VAL A 522 -9.97 4.61 -5.45
CA VAL A 522 -9.00 5.12 -4.47
C VAL A 522 -9.62 6.31 -3.73
N CYS A 523 -9.50 6.34 -2.40
CA CYS A 523 -10.02 7.41 -1.55
C CYS A 523 -8.89 8.16 -0.83
N ASP A 524 -9.03 9.48 -0.72
CA ASP A 524 -8.22 10.35 0.13
C ASP A 524 -8.81 10.43 1.53
N TRP A 525 -7.97 10.25 2.56
CA TRP A 525 -8.42 10.15 3.94
C TRP A 525 -7.94 11.31 4.83
N LYS A 526 -8.86 11.94 5.56
CA LYS A 526 -8.58 13.00 6.53
C LYS A 526 -8.86 12.54 7.97
N CYS A 527 -8.12 13.08 8.93
CA CYS A 527 -8.36 12.84 10.34
C CYS A 527 -9.57 13.64 10.83
N LEU A 528 -10.51 12.98 11.51
CA LEU A 528 -11.68 13.65 12.09
C LEU A 528 -11.31 14.74 13.11
N LYS A 529 -10.26 14.54 13.92
CA LYS A 529 -9.88 15.47 15.00
C LYS A 529 -9.12 16.71 14.50
N CYS A 530 -8.04 16.54 13.74
CA CYS A 530 -7.21 17.67 13.28
C CYS A 530 -7.53 18.17 11.87
N LYS A 531 -8.48 17.53 11.18
CA LYS A 531 -8.92 17.88 9.81
C LYS A 531 -7.83 17.74 8.73
N GLN A 532 -6.62 17.27 9.09
CA GLN A 532 -5.49 17.08 8.17
C GLN A 532 -5.55 15.75 7.45
N VAL A 533 -4.92 15.68 6.27
CA VAL A 533 -4.70 14.45 5.51
C VAL A 533 -3.89 13.46 6.36
N VAL A 534 -4.28 12.19 6.34
CA VAL A 534 -3.60 11.12 7.08
C VAL A 534 -2.48 10.56 6.23
N GLU A 535 -1.34 10.31 6.86
CA GLU A 535 -0.15 9.76 6.22
C GLU A 535 0.11 8.32 6.69
N TYR A 536 0.70 7.49 5.82
CA TYR A 536 1.15 6.14 6.12
C TYR A 536 2.68 6.09 6.21
N GLY A 537 3.21 5.47 7.27
CA GLY A 537 4.66 5.37 7.51
C GLY A 537 5.26 3.98 7.33
N TYR A 538 4.67 3.16 6.46
CA TYR A 538 5.20 1.83 6.06
C TYR A 538 5.36 0.78 7.17
N ASN A 539 4.87 1.07 8.36
CA ASN A 539 4.98 0.22 9.54
C ASN A 539 3.61 -0.16 10.12
N LEU A 540 2.59 -0.25 9.25
CA LEU A 540 1.18 -0.46 9.63
C LEU A 540 0.65 0.59 10.63
N ARG A 541 1.25 1.80 10.62
CA ARG A 541 0.80 2.96 11.41
C ARG A 541 0.45 4.15 10.52
N LEU A 542 -0.55 4.89 10.98
CA LEU A 542 -1.05 6.12 10.39
C LEU A 542 -0.64 7.32 11.24
N TYR A 543 -0.35 8.44 10.58
CA TYR A 543 0.17 9.66 11.19
C TYR A 543 -0.64 10.88 10.77
N CYS A 544 -0.79 11.84 11.67
CA CYS A 544 -1.25 13.20 11.39
C CYS A 544 -0.83 14.13 12.55
N LYS A 545 -1.33 15.37 12.59
CA LYS A 545 -1.08 16.33 13.71
C LYS A 545 -1.47 15.80 15.10
N CYS A 546 -2.45 14.88 15.22
CA CYS A 546 -2.84 14.30 16.50
C CYS A 546 -1.89 13.20 17.02
N GLY A 547 -0.84 12.82 16.29
CA GLY A 547 0.08 11.74 16.66
C GLY A 547 -0.04 10.51 15.76
N GLU A 548 0.41 9.36 16.28
CA GLU A 548 0.43 8.09 15.55
C GLU A 548 -0.62 7.09 16.06
N SER A 549 -1.08 6.20 15.19
CA SER A 549 -1.99 5.10 15.53
C SER A 549 -1.73 3.88 14.67
N LYS A 550 -1.81 2.67 15.23
CA LYS A 550 -1.82 1.43 14.44
C LYS A 550 -3.04 1.43 13.52
N ILE A 551 -2.89 1.00 12.27
CA ILE A 551 -3.99 0.97 11.31
C ILE A 551 -5.12 0.03 11.75
N ALA A 552 -4.78 -1.05 12.46
CA ALA A 552 -5.75 -1.95 13.10
C ALA A 552 -6.69 -1.25 14.10
N HIS A 553 -6.27 -0.12 14.66
CA HIS A 553 -7.06 0.67 15.62
C HIS A 553 -7.77 1.85 14.93
N CYS A 554 -7.63 1.98 13.61
CA CYS A 554 -8.26 3.02 12.83
C CYS A 554 -9.58 2.52 12.24
N LYS A 555 -10.60 3.38 12.29
CA LYS A 555 -11.87 3.17 11.62
C LYS A 555 -12.05 4.21 10.52
N PHE A 556 -12.66 3.79 9.43
CA PHE A 556 -12.74 4.51 8.15
C PHE A 556 -14.21 4.77 7.79
N LYS A 557 -14.52 5.99 7.34
CA LYS A 557 -15.83 6.36 6.80
C LYS A 557 -15.66 7.02 5.42
N CYS A 558 -16.17 6.38 4.38
CA CYS A 558 -16.25 6.95 3.03
C CYS A 558 -17.46 7.90 2.92
N ASN A 559 -17.35 8.94 2.09
CA ASN A 559 -18.43 9.92 1.89
C ASN A 559 -19.53 9.48 0.91
N SER A 560 -19.38 8.32 0.26
CA SER A 560 -20.29 7.86 -0.78
C SER A 560 -21.70 7.63 -0.24
N SER A 561 -22.71 8.13 -0.97
CA SER A 561 -24.13 8.02 -0.63
C SER A 561 -24.67 6.59 -0.60
N TYR A 562 -23.92 5.63 -1.16
CA TYR A 562 -24.26 4.20 -1.14
C TYR A 562 -23.88 3.52 0.19
N HIS A 563 -23.09 4.17 1.05
CA HIS A 563 -22.66 3.63 2.33
C HIS A 563 -23.49 4.19 3.48
N ILE A 564 -24.45 3.38 3.94
CA ILE A 564 -25.29 3.66 5.12
C ILE A 564 -24.61 3.28 6.44
N ASN A 565 -23.56 2.45 6.38
CA ASN A 565 -22.78 1.98 7.53
C ASN A 565 -21.72 3.02 7.91
N GLY A 566 -21.61 3.32 9.22
CA GLY A 566 -20.70 4.33 9.77
C GLY A 566 -19.21 3.96 9.70
N TYR A 567 -18.42 4.37 10.68
CA TYR A 567 -16.99 4.08 10.74
C TYR A 567 -16.70 2.57 10.84
N VAL A 568 -16.11 1.98 9.81
CA VAL A 568 -15.78 0.54 9.73
C VAL A 568 -14.27 0.30 9.85
N PRO A 569 -13.83 -0.79 10.51
CA PRO A 569 -12.43 -1.20 10.46
C PRO A 569 -12.08 -1.72 9.06
N PHE A 570 -10.81 -1.64 8.70
CA PHE A 570 -10.31 -2.23 7.46
C PHE A 570 -9.81 -3.65 7.74
N ASP A 571 -10.13 -4.61 6.86
CA ASP A 571 -9.61 -5.97 6.95
C ASP A 571 -8.08 -5.97 6.77
N LEU A 572 -7.37 -6.42 7.82
CA LEU A 572 -5.91 -6.45 7.86
C LEU A 572 -5.31 -7.39 6.79
N ASN A 573 -6.01 -8.46 6.42
CA ASN A 573 -5.53 -9.38 5.39
C ASN A 573 -5.61 -8.76 3.99
N LYS A 574 -6.64 -7.94 3.74
CA LYS A 574 -6.75 -7.17 2.48
C LYS A 574 -5.79 -5.99 2.43
N LEU A 575 -5.51 -5.35 3.58
CA LEU A 575 -4.58 -4.22 3.68
C LEU A 575 -3.17 -4.56 3.18
N ALA A 576 -2.68 -5.78 3.40
CA ALA A 576 -1.36 -6.20 2.96
C ALA A 576 -1.16 -6.11 1.44
N ASN A 577 -2.24 -6.27 0.66
CA ASN A 577 -2.19 -6.20 -0.81
C ASN A 577 -2.48 -4.80 -1.36
N ILE A 578 -3.05 -3.92 -0.53
CA ILE A 578 -3.51 -2.58 -0.93
C ILE A 578 -2.52 -1.50 -0.52
N LEU A 579 -1.95 -1.62 0.69
CA LEU A 579 -0.98 -0.66 1.17
C LEU A 579 0.34 -0.84 0.42
N PRO A 580 1.00 0.27 0.03
CA PRO A 580 2.32 0.17 -0.56
C PRO A 580 3.27 -0.48 0.46
N ALA A 581 3.97 -1.52 0.00
CA ALA A 581 4.97 -2.21 0.81
C ALA A 581 6.01 -1.20 1.33
N PRO A 582 6.60 -1.43 2.51
CA PRO A 582 7.77 -0.66 2.90
C PRO A 582 8.77 -0.69 1.75
N PRO A 583 9.37 0.46 1.37
CA PRO A 583 10.44 0.44 0.39
C PRO A 583 11.47 -0.59 0.86
N GLN A 584 11.76 -1.58 0.02
CA GLN A 584 12.78 -2.58 0.35
C GLN A 584 14.05 -1.85 0.76
N GLU A 585 14.70 -2.27 1.84
CA GLU A 585 15.99 -1.68 2.20
C GLU A 585 16.97 -1.92 1.04
N GLU A 586 17.29 -0.85 0.33
CA GLU A 586 18.22 -0.83 -0.77
C GLU A 586 19.58 -0.36 -0.25
N THR A 587 20.59 -1.21 -0.39
CA THR A 587 21.98 -0.82 -0.24
C THR A 587 22.53 -0.50 -1.62
N ASN A 588 22.68 0.77 -1.95
CA ASN A 588 23.22 1.23 -3.24
C ASN A 588 24.68 1.62 -3.09
N ILE A 589 25.57 0.93 -3.82
CA ILE A 589 27.03 1.16 -3.79
C ILE A 589 27.49 1.57 -5.18
N LEU A 590 28.09 2.76 -5.29
CA LEU A 590 28.66 3.30 -6.52
C LEU A 590 30.13 2.89 -6.64
N LEU A 591 30.52 2.26 -7.75
CA LEU A 591 31.90 1.85 -8.01
C LEU A 591 32.56 2.83 -8.99
N LEU A 592 33.57 3.58 -8.53
CA LEU A 592 34.33 4.52 -9.35
C LEU A 592 35.78 4.06 -9.46
N GLY A 593 36.46 4.33 -10.56
CA GLY A 593 37.84 3.86 -10.75
C GLY A 593 38.34 4.14 -12.16
N GLU A 594 39.67 4.24 -12.31
CA GLU A 594 40.31 4.36 -13.62
C GLU A 594 39.96 3.19 -14.56
N THR A 595 40.07 3.41 -15.86
CA THR A 595 39.93 2.34 -16.85
C THR A 595 40.92 1.21 -16.58
N GLY A 596 40.44 -0.04 -16.57
CA GLY A 596 41.29 -1.23 -16.36
C GLY A 596 41.78 -1.42 -14.92
N VAL A 597 41.17 -0.77 -13.92
CA VAL A 597 41.47 -0.98 -12.50
C VAL A 597 40.86 -2.29 -11.94
N GLY A 598 39.91 -2.90 -12.63
CA GLY A 598 39.31 -4.20 -12.24
C GLY A 598 37.93 -4.14 -11.60
N LYS A 599 37.14 -3.08 -11.81
CA LYS A 599 35.75 -2.95 -11.30
C LYS A 599 34.84 -4.12 -11.72
N SER A 600 34.77 -4.40 -13.03
CA SER A 600 33.94 -5.48 -13.57
C SER A 600 34.43 -6.86 -13.13
N THR A 601 35.75 -7.05 -13.04
CA THR A 601 36.36 -8.27 -12.50
C THR A 601 36.00 -8.47 -11.02
N PHE A 602 35.98 -7.40 -10.23
CA PHE A 602 35.51 -7.44 -8.84
C PHE A 602 34.03 -7.82 -8.74
N ILE A 603 33.14 -7.27 -9.59
CA ILE A 603 31.71 -7.65 -9.58
C ILE A 603 31.53 -9.14 -9.87
N ASN A 604 32.23 -9.67 -10.89
CA ASN A 604 32.21 -11.10 -11.20
C ASN A 604 32.76 -11.95 -10.04
N ALA A 605 33.89 -11.55 -9.45
CA ALA A 605 34.47 -12.24 -8.30
C ALA A 605 33.50 -12.23 -7.10
N PHE A 606 32.94 -11.06 -6.77
CA PHE A 606 31.97 -10.86 -5.69
C PHE A 606 30.72 -11.74 -5.87
N ALA A 607 30.18 -11.85 -7.10
CA ALA A 607 29.05 -12.74 -7.39
C ALA A 607 29.38 -14.22 -7.08
N ASN A 608 30.61 -14.66 -7.36
CA ASN A 608 31.05 -16.01 -7.04
C ASN A 608 31.36 -16.20 -5.55
N TYR A 609 31.84 -15.16 -4.85
CA TYR A 609 32.00 -15.16 -3.38
C TYR A 609 30.66 -15.34 -2.66
N LEU A 610 29.59 -14.76 -3.21
CA LEU A 610 28.23 -14.95 -2.68
C LEU A 610 27.68 -16.36 -2.94
N LYS A 611 28.02 -16.95 -4.09
CA LYS A 611 27.49 -18.23 -4.55
C LYS A 611 28.16 -19.45 -3.92
N PHE A 612 29.49 -19.40 -3.76
CA PHE A 612 30.29 -20.56 -3.35
C PHE A 612 30.90 -20.38 -1.96
N LYS A 613 31.02 -21.47 -1.20
CA LYS A 613 31.58 -21.44 0.16
C LYS A 613 33.10 -21.32 0.17
N SER A 614 33.77 -21.89 -0.83
CA SER A 614 35.23 -21.88 -0.97
C SER A 614 35.62 -21.91 -2.45
N LEU A 615 36.90 -21.65 -2.75
CA LEU A 615 37.40 -21.78 -4.12
C LEU A 615 37.28 -23.22 -4.63
N ASN A 616 37.47 -24.24 -3.78
CA ASN A 616 37.30 -25.64 -4.15
C ASN A 616 35.85 -25.98 -4.53
N ASP A 617 34.88 -25.44 -3.79
CA ASP A 617 33.45 -25.54 -4.13
C ASP A 617 33.16 -24.86 -5.48
N ALA A 618 33.76 -23.70 -5.73
CA ALA A 618 33.65 -23.00 -7.01
C ALA A 618 34.28 -23.77 -8.18
N LYS A 619 35.38 -24.52 -7.95
CA LYS A 619 36.00 -25.41 -8.96
C LYS A 619 35.06 -26.52 -9.40
N SER A 620 34.21 -27.06 -8.53
CA SER A 620 33.20 -28.06 -8.89
C SER A 620 31.92 -27.44 -9.47
N GLY A 621 31.59 -26.22 -9.07
CA GLY A 621 30.37 -25.52 -9.47
C GLY A 621 30.41 -24.86 -10.86
N LYS A 622 29.26 -24.30 -11.28
CA LYS A 622 29.15 -23.49 -12.51
C LYS A 622 29.55 -22.04 -12.23
N LEU A 623 30.61 -21.57 -12.90
CA LEU A 623 31.12 -20.19 -12.80
C LEU A 623 29.99 -19.18 -13.08
N GLU A 624 29.79 -18.24 -12.15
CA GLU A 624 28.86 -17.12 -12.36
C GLU A 624 29.59 -16.02 -13.13
N THR A 625 29.05 -15.59 -14.28
CA THR A 625 29.65 -14.51 -15.08
C THR A 625 28.57 -13.48 -15.35
N LEU A 626 28.62 -12.35 -14.62
CA LEU A 626 27.65 -11.27 -14.73
C LEU A 626 28.02 -10.26 -15.79
N ILE A 627 29.31 -10.04 -15.98
CA ILE A 627 29.88 -9.10 -16.95
C ILE A 627 30.86 -9.87 -17.81
N SER A 628 30.72 -9.79 -19.13
CA SER A 628 31.68 -10.41 -20.04
C SER A 628 33.06 -9.81 -19.84
N SER A 629 34.09 -10.65 -19.84
CA SER A 629 35.45 -10.22 -19.54
C SER A 629 36.44 -10.99 -20.41
N GLU A 630 37.50 -10.28 -20.82
CA GLU A 630 38.61 -10.83 -21.60
C GLU A 630 39.92 -10.47 -20.89
N PHE A 631 40.79 -11.45 -20.69
CA PHE A 631 42.14 -11.23 -20.17
C PHE A 631 43.11 -12.26 -20.73
N SER A 632 44.39 -11.90 -20.79
CA SER A 632 45.48 -12.80 -21.11
C SER A 632 46.03 -13.51 -19.88
N ILE A 633 46.45 -14.75 -20.05
CA ILE A 633 47.33 -15.47 -19.14
C ILE A 633 48.44 -16.11 -19.97
N THR A 634 49.61 -16.26 -19.37
CA THR A 634 50.74 -16.93 -20.02
C THR A 634 50.83 -18.36 -19.50
N ASP A 635 50.99 -19.34 -20.39
CA ASP A 635 51.28 -20.72 -19.99
C ASP A 635 52.76 -20.92 -19.60
N ASP A 636 53.10 -22.13 -19.15
CA ASP A 636 54.47 -22.51 -18.75
C ASP A 636 55.49 -22.41 -19.89
N TYR A 637 55.03 -22.26 -21.14
CA TYR A 637 55.84 -22.12 -22.35
C TYR A 637 55.93 -20.67 -22.84
N TYR A 638 55.49 -19.71 -22.03
CA TYR A 638 55.44 -18.28 -22.37
C TYR A 638 54.47 -17.92 -23.50
N ASN A 639 53.55 -18.81 -23.89
CA ASN A 639 52.53 -18.50 -24.88
C ASN A 639 51.39 -17.71 -24.24
N ASN A 640 50.95 -16.68 -24.96
CA ASN A 640 49.82 -15.86 -24.52
C ASN A 640 48.50 -16.57 -24.85
N VAL A 641 47.75 -16.94 -23.83
CA VAL A 641 46.42 -17.55 -23.93
C VAL A 641 45.37 -16.51 -23.55
N ILE A 642 44.45 -16.20 -24.47
CA ILE A 642 43.36 -15.27 -24.23
C ILE A 642 42.16 -16.02 -23.64
N ILE A 643 41.78 -15.66 -22.42
CA ILE A 643 40.60 -16.18 -21.73
C ILE A 643 39.44 -15.22 -21.93
N LYS A 644 38.38 -15.73 -22.56
CA LYS A 644 37.10 -15.02 -22.75
C LYS A 644 36.02 -15.66 -21.89
N ILE A 645 35.28 -14.85 -21.14
CA ILE A 645 34.20 -15.29 -20.25
C ILE A 645 32.95 -14.46 -20.56
N GLY A 646 31.78 -15.11 -20.58
CA GLY A 646 30.50 -14.47 -20.91
C GLY A 646 30.21 -14.40 -22.42
N ASN A 647 29.03 -13.88 -22.77
CA ASN A 647 28.59 -13.69 -24.17
C ASN A 647 28.95 -12.28 -24.66
N HIS A 648 29.14 -12.07 -25.96
CA HIS A 648 29.41 -10.72 -26.48
C HIS A 648 28.27 -9.75 -26.15
N GLU A 649 28.57 -8.70 -25.37
CA GLU A 649 27.62 -7.67 -24.97
C GLU A 649 27.95 -6.32 -25.60
N LYS A 650 26.92 -5.59 -26.05
CA LYS A 650 27.10 -4.27 -26.71
C LYS A 650 27.74 -3.20 -25.81
N ASN A 651 27.69 -3.36 -24.48
CA ASN A 651 28.21 -2.37 -23.52
C ASN A 651 29.67 -2.58 -23.13
N GLU A 652 30.27 -3.72 -23.49
CA GLU A 652 31.66 -4.01 -23.21
C GLU A 652 32.46 -4.00 -24.51
N LYS A 653 33.44 -3.09 -24.62
CA LYS A 653 34.29 -2.94 -25.81
C LYS A 653 35.73 -3.32 -25.46
N PHE A 654 36.23 -4.37 -26.10
CA PHE A 654 37.58 -4.92 -25.85
C PHE A 654 38.61 -4.55 -26.92
N GLU A 655 38.20 -3.85 -27.98
CA GLU A 655 38.98 -3.70 -29.22
C GLU A 655 40.12 -2.65 -29.13
N ASN A 656 40.15 -1.78 -28.12
CA ASN A 656 41.15 -0.69 -28.01
C ASN A 656 41.75 -0.56 -26.60
N ILE A 657 43.08 -0.66 -26.51
CA ILE A 657 43.84 -0.53 -25.25
C ILE A 657 43.70 0.90 -24.71
N GLY A 658 43.19 1.04 -23.47
CA GLY A 658 43.07 2.32 -22.77
C GLY A 658 41.70 3.01 -22.85
N MET A 659 40.76 2.51 -23.67
CA MET A 659 39.36 2.95 -23.63
C MET A 659 38.64 2.29 -22.45
N SER A 660 37.66 2.96 -21.84
CA SER A 660 36.80 2.30 -20.84
C SER A 660 36.18 1.04 -21.46
N TYR A 661 36.30 -0.11 -20.81
CA TYR A 661 35.66 -1.36 -21.25
C TYR A 661 34.14 -1.21 -21.18
N THR A 662 33.62 -0.80 -20.02
CA THR A 662 32.21 -0.48 -19.78
C THR A 662 31.82 0.87 -20.39
N GLN A 663 30.82 0.91 -21.26
CA GLN A 663 30.40 2.13 -21.96
C GLN A 663 29.34 2.96 -21.21
N GLU A 664 28.38 2.30 -20.54
CA GLU A 664 27.29 2.93 -19.79
C GLU A 664 27.19 2.36 -18.37
N CYS A 665 26.66 3.16 -17.45
CA CYS A 665 26.38 2.74 -16.08
C CYS A 665 25.37 1.58 -16.05
N ARG A 666 25.62 0.61 -15.16
CA ARG A 666 24.80 -0.60 -15.00
C ARG A 666 24.66 -0.99 -13.54
N SER A 667 23.52 -1.57 -13.20
CA SER A 667 23.25 -2.06 -11.85
C SER A 667 23.18 -3.57 -11.80
N HIS A 668 23.97 -4.15 -10.92
CA HIS A 668 23.93 -5.57 -10.58
C HIS A 668 23.23 -5.73 -9.23
N VAL A 669 22.04 -6.35 -9.24
CA VAL A 669 21.18 -6.46 -8.07
C VAL A 669 21.25 -7.88 -7.48
N PHE A 670 21.63 -7.96 -6.22
CA PHE A 670 21.69 -9.18 -5.43
C PHE A 670 20.58 -9.16 -4.37
N HIS A 671 19.72 -10.18 -4.39
CA HIS A 671 18.67 -10.37 -3.39
C HIS A 671 19.23 -11.15 -2.20
N LEU A 672 19.16 -10.55 -1.02
CA LEU A 672 19.70 -11.12 0.21
C LEU A 672 18.54 -11.57 1.10
N PRO A 673 18.41 -12.88 1.38
CA PRO A 673 17.41 -13.38 2.30
C PRO A 673 17.82 -13.04 3.74
N SER A 674 16.99 -12.28 4.45
CA SER A 674 17.06 -12.08 5.90
C SER A 674 15.75 -12.54 6.54
N ASN A 675 15.84 -13.02 7.79
CA ASN A 675 14.72 -13.54 8.57
C ASN A 675 13.64 -12.47 8.88
N SER A 676 13.93 -11.19 8.64
CA SER A 676 13.09 -10.06 9.07
C SER A 676 12.70 -9.09 7.93
N SER A 677 13.40 -9.08 6.79
CA SER A 677 13.08 -8.22 5.63
C SER A 677 13.85 -8.65 4.36
N ASN A 678 13.23 -8.51 3.18
CA ASN A 678 13.87 -8.79 1.90
C ASN A 678 14.78 -7.62 1.48
N ARG A 679 16.11 -7.72 1.68
CA ARG A 679 17.08 -6.64 1.43
C ARG A 679 17.70 -6.76 0.04
N ARG A 680 17.88 -5.63 -0.66
CA ARG A 680 18.54 -5.58 -1.97
C ARG A 680 19.90 -4.90 -1.87
N LEU A 681 20.94 -5.59 -2.31
CA LEU A 681 22.27 -4.99 -2.53
C LEU A 681 22.45 -4.69 -4.01
N ARG A 682 22.78 -3.45 -4.34
CA ARG A 682 23.01 -2.97 -5.70
C ARG A 682 24.42 -2.45 -5.85
N LEU A 683 25.18 -3.08 -6.73
CA LEU A 683 26.46 -2.55 -7.19
C LEU A 683 26.22 -1.79 -8.51
N ILE A 684 26.51 -0.49 -8.50
CA ILE A 684 26.41 0.38 -9.67
C ILE A 684 27.80 0.43 -10.32
N ASP A 685 27.96 -0.33 -11.39
CA ASP A 685 29.14 -0.30 -12.23
C ASP A 685 29.13 0.95 -13.11
N THR A 686 30.27 1.61 -13.23
CA THR A 686 30.41 2.83 -14.01
C THR A 686 31.50 2.68 -15.06
N PRO A 687 31.41 3.42 -16.18
CA PRO A 687 32.54 3.59 -17.07
C PRO A 687 33.80 4.00 -16.29
N GLY A 688 34.96 3.51 -16.73
CA GLY A 688 36.24 4.02 -16.28
C GLY A 688 36.39 5.50 -16.59
N ILE A 689 37.00 6.23 -15.66
CA ILE A 689 37.38 7.63 -15.85
C ILE A 689 38.89 7.67 -16.14
N GLY A 690 39.35 8.64 -16.94
CA GLY A 690 40.69 8.62 -17.53
C GLY A 690 40.69 7.90 -18.88
N ASP A 691 39.64 8.09 -19.68
CA ASP A 691 39.51 7.51 -21.00
C ASP A 691 40.52 8.12 -21.99
N THR A 692 41.19 7.30 -22.80
CA THR A 692 42.15 7.78 -23.81
C THR A 692 41.53 8.67 -24.88
N ARG A 693 40.19 8.72 -24.99
CA ARG A 693 39.42 9.68 -25.80
C ARG A 693 39.43 11.11 -25.23
N GLY A 694 40.00 11.32 -24.04
CA GLY A 694 40.26 12.62 -23.44
C GLY A 694 39.16 13.12 -22.51
N LEU A 695 39.42 14.31 -21.94
CA LEU A 695 38.65 14.91 -20.84
C LEU A 695 37.16 15.15 -21.15
N ASN A 696 36.79 15.33 -22.42
CA ASN A 696 35.38 15.49 -22.79
C ASN A 696 34.60 14.18 -22.68
N GLN A 697 35.25 13.05 -22.91
CA GLN A 697 34.62 11.75 -22.70
C GLN A 697 34.44 11.50 -21.20
N ASP A 698 35.41 11.87 -20.37
CA ASP A 698 35.28 11.75 -18.91
C ASP A 698 34.12 12.60 -18.38
N LYS A 699 33.91 13.82 -18.90
CA LYS A 699 32.73 14.63 -18.57
C LYS A 699 31.42 13.93 -18.92
N LYS A 700 31.33 13.35 -20.13
CA LYS A 700 30.16 12.56 -20.53
C LYS A 700 29.95 11.35 -19.63
N ASN A 701 31.03 10.69 -19.22
CA ASN A 701 30.97 9.56 -18.29
C ASN A 701 30.44 10.02 -16.92
N PHE A 702 30.87 11.18 -16.42
CA PHE A 702 30.35 11.77 -15.18
C PHE A 702 28.88 12.19 -15.29
N GLU A 703 28.47 12.82 -16.39
CA GLU A 703 27.06 13.15 -16.64
C GLU A 703 26.20 11.88 -16.70
N ASN A 704 26.70 10.82 -17.34
CA ASN A 704 26.05 9.50 -17.33
C ASN A 704 25.92 8.95 -15.91
N ILE A 705 26.99 9.01 -15.10
CA ILE A 705 26.95 8.60 -13.69
C ILE A 705 25.91 9.41 -12.91
N LEU A 706 25.91 10.73 -13.03
CA LEU A 706 24.98 11.61 -12.31
C LEU A 706 23.53 11.35 -12.70
N ASN A 707 23.25 11.22 -14.01
CA ASN A 707 21.93 10.87 -14.52
C ASN A 707 21.51 9.49 -14.02
N TYR A 708 22.42 8.51 -14.02
CA TYR A 708 22.12 7.16 -13.57
C TYR A 708 21.83 7.11 -12.07
N ILE A 709 22.64 7.77 -11.24
CA ILE A 709 22.40 7.78 -9.80
C ILE A 709 21.13 8.57 -9.44
N SER A 710 20.66 9.47 -10.31
CA SER A 710 19.47 10.29 -10.05
C SER A 710 18.19 9.49 -9.84
N ASN A 711 18.17 8.25 -10.33
CA ASN A 711 17.07 7.30 -10.12
C ASN A 711 17.04 6.73 -8.69
N TYR A 712 18.08 6.93 -7.89
CA TYR A 712 18.17 6.43 -6.51
C TYR A 712 18.06 7.57 -5.50
N LYS A 713 17.36 7.33 -4.40
CA LYS A 713 17.23 8.31 -3.30
C LYS A 713 18.53 8.44 -2.49
N PHE A 714 19.21 7.31 -2.29
CA PHE A 714 20.33 7.18 -1.36
C PHE A 714 21.48 6.36 -1.96
N LEU A 715 22.71 6.73 -1.58
CA LEU A 715 23.94 5.95 -1.77
C LEU A 715 24.51 5.57 -0.41
N ASN A 716 24.68 4.28 -0.16
CA ASN A 716 25.25 3.77 1.09
C ASN A 716 26.78 3.81 1.05
N GLY A 717 27.37 3.66 -0.14
CA GLY A 717 28.82 3.68 -0.34
C GLY A 717 29.25 4.20 -1.69
N ILE A 718 30.42 4.85 -1.72
CA ILE A 718 31.14 5.27 -2.91
C ILE A 718 32.53 4.64 -2.84
N CYS A 719 32.73 3.57 -3.60
CA CYS A 719 33.98 2.81 -3.63
C CYS A 719 34.89 3.35 -4.73
N ILE A 720 36.02 3.93 -4.36
CA ILE A 720 37.05 4.42 -5.30
C ILE A 720 38.10 3.32 -5.47
N PHE A 721 38.11 2.69 -6.64
CA PHE A 721 39.01 1.61 -7.02
C PHE A 721 40.36 2.15 -7.50
N LEU A 722 41.45 1.58 -6.98
CA LEU A 722 42.83 1.98 -7.21
C LEU A 722 43.73 0.75 -7.44
N LYS A 723 44.77 0.88 -8.26
CA LYS A 723 45.87 -0.10 -8.30
C LYS A 723 46.87 0.20 -7.18
N PRO A 724 47.56 -0.78 -6.59
CA PRO A 724 48.48 -0.57 -5.48
C PRO A 724 49.85 -0.02 -5.91
N ASN A 725 50.23 -0.17 -7.18
CA ASN A 725 51.60 0.09 -7.66
C ASN A 725 51.80 1.45 -8.37
N ASN A 726 50.86 2.40 -8.22
CA ASN A 726 50.99 3.75 -8.75
C ASN A 726 51.88 4.62 -7.84
N SER A 727 53.20 4.43 -7.93
CA SER A 727 54.20 5.12 -7.10
C SER A 727 54.46 6.58 -7.47
N ARG A 728 54.07 7.01 -8.68
CA ARG A 728 54.22 8.39 -9.16
C ARG A 728 52.85 9.04 -9.30
N LEU A 729 52.66 10.14 -8.59
CA LEU A 729 51.46 10.99 -8.64
C LEU A 729 51.40 11.66 -10.02
N ASN A 730 50.92 10.92 -11.02
CA ASN A 730 50.77 11.46 -12.37
C ASN A 730 49.79 12.64 -12.31
N VAL A 731 50.02 13.70 -13.10
CA VAL A 731 49.10 14.85 -13.22
C VAL A 731 47.67 14.36 -13.48
N VAL A 732 47.56 13.26 -14.23
CA VAL A 732 46.31 12.55 -14.52
C VAL A 732 45.64 12.00 -13.25
N PHE A 733 46.37 11.37 -12.34
CA PHE A 733 45.83 10.83 -11.09
C PHE A 733 45.33 11.94 -10.15
N ARG A 734 46.09 13.03 -10.04
CA ARG A 734 45.68 14.19 -9.24
C ARG A 734 44.42 14.82 -9.81
N PHE A 735 44.40 15.04 -11.11
CA PHE A 735 43.25 15.55 -11.83
C PHE A 735 42.03 14.64 -11.62
N TYR A 736 42.20 13.33 -11.74
CA TYR A 736 41.17 12.31 -11.55
C TYR A 736 40.51 12.39 -10.17
N ILE A 737 41.29 12.33 -9.08
CA ILE A 737 40.73 12.37 -7.71
C ILE A 737 40.06 13.73 -7.45
N ASN A 738 40.65 14.83 -7.93
CA ASN A 738 40.07 16.17 -7.73
C ASN A 738 38.75 16.34 -8.49
N GLU A 739 38.68 15.96 -9.76
CA GLU A 739 37.45 16.04 -10.55
C GLU A 739 36.36 15.12 -9.99
N LEU A 740 36.72 13.89 -9.60
CA LEU A 740 35.77 12.96 -9.01
C LEU A 740 35.15 13.53 -7.73
N LEU A 741 35.98 14.04 -6.81
CA LEU A 741 35.50 14.61 -5.55
C LEU A 741 34.80 15.96 -5.74
N ALA A 742 35.17 16.75 -6.75
CA ALA A 742 34.52 18.01 -7.07
C ALA A 742 33.02 17.85 -7.41
N ASN A 743 32.63 16.70 -7.96
CA ASN A 743 31.26 16.38 -8.32
C ASN A 743 30.44 15.78 -7.16
N LEU A 744 31.05 15.50 -6.01
CA LEU A 744 30.39 14.94 -4.84
C LEU A 744 30.12 16.02 -3.79
N HIS A 745 28.94 15.94 -3.18
CA HIS A 745 28.58 16.83 -2.07
C HIS A 745 29.36 16.45 -0.80
N LYS A 746 29.79 17.43 0.00
CA LYS A 746 30.62 17.21 1.21
C LYS A 746 30.10 16.16 2.19
N ASN A 747 28.78 16.05 2.34
CA ASN A 747 28.14 15.04 3.21
C ASN A 747 28.37 13.59 2.76
N ALA A 748 28.83 13.35 1.53
CA ALA A 748 29.17 12.01 1.07
C ALA A 748 30.48 11.49 1.66
N LYS A 749 31.29 12.33 2.33
CA LYS A 749 32.64 12.00 2.81
C LYS A 749 32.70 10.72 3.65
N ASP A 750 31.70 10.47 4.48
CA ASP A 750 31.67 9.33 5.41
C ASP A 750 31.26 8.02 4.71
N ASN A 751 30.75 8.11 3.48
CA ASN A 751 30.38 6.99 2.61
C ASN A 751 31.48 6.67 1.58
N ILE A 752 32.58 7.44 1.52
CA ILE A 752 33.70 7.21 0.59
C ILE A 752 34.67 6.19 1.20
N VAL A 753 35.02 5.18 0.41
CA VAL A 753 36.00 4.15 0.75
C VAL A 753 36.95 3.90 -0.43
N PHE A 754 38.16 3.42 -0.15
CA PHE A 754 39.19 3.15 -1.14
C PHE A 754 39.43 1.65 -1.27
N CYS A 755 39.25 1.14 -2.50
CA CYS A 755 39.34 -0.28 -2.82
C CYS A 755 40.58 -0.53 -3.69
N PHE A 756 41.61 -1.15 -3.14
CA PHE A 756 42.80 -1.52 -3.89
C PHE A 756 42.62 -2.90 -4.52
N THR A 757 42.82 -3.02 -5.83
CA THR A 757 42.72 -4.30 -6.56
C THR A 757 44.09 -4.88 -6.86
N SER A 758 44.15 -6.17 -7.19
CA SER A 758 45.41 -6.86 -7.55
C SER A 758 46.49 -6.73 -6.47
N THR A 759 46.09 -6.80 -5.20
CA THR A 759 46.97 -6.52 -4.05
C THR A 759 47.83 -7.71 -3.61
N ARG A 760 47.78 -8.86 -4.30
CA ARG A 760 48.62 -10.02 -3.95
C ARG A 760 50.12 -9.68 -3.98
N GLY A 761 50.56 -8.92 -4.99
CA GLY A 761 51.95 -8.46 -5.11
C GLY A 761 52.38 -7.47 -4.02
N THR A 762 51.45 -6.91 -3.26
CA THR A 762 51.70 -5.99 -2.15
C THR A 762 51.30 -6.59 -0.80
N PHE A 763 51.23 -7.92 -0.70
CA PHE A 763 50.86 -8.66 0.51
C PHE A 763 49.50 -8.23 1.08
N TYR A 764 48.53 -7.98 0.19
CA TYR A 764 47.19 -7.50 0.51
C TYR A 764 47.18 -6.15 1.25
N ARG A 765 48.08 -5.25 0.83
CA ARG A 765 48.19 -3.88 1.33
C ARG A 765 48.08 -2.88 0.19
N PRO A 766 47.76 -1.60 0.47
CA PRO A 766 47.60 -0.55 -0.54
C PRO A 766 48.82 -0.24 -1.41
N GLY A 767 50.02 -0.73 -1.04
CA GLY A 767 51.26 -0.51 -1.78
C GLY A 767 51.67 0.97 -1.87
N ASP A 768 52.41 1.28 -2.93
CA ASP A 768 53.02 2.58 -3.19
C ASP A 768 52.02 3.69 -3.54
N THR A 769 50.76 3.35 -3.76
CA THR A 769 49.70 4.32 -4.10
C THR A 769 49.13 5.03 -2.88
N LEU A 770 49.33 4.48 -1.67
CA LEU A 770 48.80 5.08 -0.45
C LEU A 770 49.47 6.41 -0.06
N PRO A 771 50.81 6.56 -0.09
CA PRO A 771 51.46 7.85 0.17
C PRO A 771 50.97 9.00 -0.73
N PRO A 772 50.91 8.87 -2.08
CA PRO A 772 50.42 9.94 -2.94
C PRO A 772 48.93 10.26 -2.70
N LEU A 773 48.10 9.24 -2.44
CA LEU A 773 46.70 9.43 -2.09
C LEU A 773 46.55 10.24 -0.79
N LYS A 774 47.29 9.89 0.27
CA LYS A 774 47.28 10.62 1.55
C LYS A 774 47.72 12.07 1.38
N LYS A 775 48.76 12.31 0.58
CA LYS A 775 49.23 13.67 0.27
C LYS A 775 48.13 14.49 -0.40
N GLN A 776 47.48 13.95 -1.42
CA GLN A 776 46.43 14.64 -2.15
C GLN A 776 45.20 14.92 -1.27
N LEU A 777 44.76 13.95 -0.47
CA LEU A 777 43.63 14.14 0.46
C LEU A 777 43.98 15.14 1.57
N GLY A 778 45.25 15.20 1.99
CA GLY A 778 45.75 16.23 2.90
C GLY A 778 45.73 17.63 2.28
N GLU A 779 46.10 17.77 0.99
CA GLU A 779 45.96 19.02 0.24
C GLU A 779 44.49 19.44 0.11
N LEU A 780 43.60 18.49 -0.17
CA LEU A 780 42.15 18.74 -0.24
C LEU A 780 41.59 19.18 1.12
N ASN A 781 41.96 18.51 2.21
CA ASN A 781 41.51 18.89 3.55
C ASN A 781 41.90 20.34 3.89
N LYS A 782 43.12 20.76 3.51
CA LYS A 782 43.55 22.16 3.68
C LYS A 782 42.70 23.15 2.88
N GLN A 783 42.22 22.75 1.70
CA GLN A 783 41.48 23.63 0.78
C GLN A 783 39.97 23.69 1.07
N SER A 784 39.36 22.59 1.53
CA SER A 784 37.91 22.47 1.67
C SER A 784 37.43 22.18 3.09
N ASN A 785 38.35 21.97 4.04
CA ASN A 785 38.05 21.55 5.42
C ASN A 785 37.18 20.26 5.48
N VAL A 786 37.28 19.43 4.45
CA VAL A 786 36.61 18.13 4.37
C VAL A 786 37.66 17.04 4.58
N GLU A 787 37.67 16.48 5.77
CA GLU A 787 38.50 15.31 6.07
C GLU A 787 37.85 14.03 5.52
N ILE A 788 38.49 13.40 4.53
CA ILE A 788 38.20 12.02 4.10
C ILE A 788 39.18 11.10 4.84
N LYS A 789 38.63 10.19 5.64
CA LYS A 789 39.44 9.27 6.46
C LYS A 789 40.18 8.27 5.58
N VAL A 790 41.47 8.11 5.84
CA VAL A 790 42.34 7.14 5.16
C VAL A 790 42.98 6.24 6.22
N ASN A 791 42.21 5.25 6.67
CA ASN A 791 42.61 4.33 7.74
C ASN A 791 42.16 2.90 7.42
N LYS A 792 42.34 1.97 8.37
CA LYS A 792 41.94 0.58 8.16
C LYS A 792 40.45 0.45 7.84
N ASP A 793 39.59 1.25 8.44
CA ASP A 793 38.14 1.14 8.25
C ASP A 793 37.65 1.62 6.88
N THR A 794 38.42 2.47 6.18
CA THR A 794 38.04 3.02 4.87
C THR A 794 38.86 2.48 3.71
N ILE A 795 39.84 1.62 3.99
CA ILE A 795 40.72 1.00 2.98
C ILE A 795 40.45 -0.48 2.93
N TYR A 796 40.24 -1.00 1.73
CA TYR A 796 40.00 -2.41 1.47
C TYR A 796 40.92 -2.91 0.37
N CYS A 797 41.49 -4.10 0.54
CA CYS A 797 42.44 -4.68 -0.39
C CYS A 797 41.90 -6.01 -0.93
N PHE A 798 41.65 -6.06 -2.24
CA PHE A 798 41.06 -7.19 -2.94
C PHE A 798 42.03 -7.77 -3.95
N ASP A 799 41.92 -9.08 -4.16
CA ASP A 799 42.62 -9.78 -5.22
C ASP A 799 41.63 -10.67 -6.01
N SER A 800 41.18 -10.15 -7.15
CA SER A 800 40.26 -10.88 -8.04
C SER A 800 40.97 -11.92 -8.92
N GLU A 801 42.27 -12.16 -8.72
CA GLU A 801 43.04 -13.16 -9.47
C GLU A 801 42.54 -14.59 -9.20
N SER A 802 42.00 -14.87 -8.00
CA SER A 802 41.34 -16.13 -7.70
C SER A 802 40.15 -16.43 -8.63
N PHE A 803 39.43 -15.39 -9.09
CA PHE A 803 38.39 -15.52 -10.12
C PHE A 803 38.98 -15.77 -11.51
N ARG A 804 40.08 -15.09 -11.87
CA ARG A 804 40.79 -15.30 -13.14
C ARG A 804 41.36 -16.72 -13.24
N PHE A 805 41.97 -17.21 -12.16
CA PHE A 805 42.38 -18.60 -11.98
C PHE A 805 41.20 -19.55 -12.21
N LEU A 806 40.07 -19.32 -11.53
CA LEU A 806 38.90 -20.18 -11.68
C LEU A 806 38.40 -20.23 -13.13
N ALA A 807 38.40 -19.11 -13.83
CA ALA A 807 38.02 -19.05 -15.24
C ALA A 807 39.02 -19.74 -16.18
N ALA A 808 40.32 -19.59 -15.93
CA ALA A 808 41.38 -20.28 -16.66
C ALA A 808 41.34 -21.80 -16.44
N PHE A 809 41.16 -22.23 -15.18
CA PHE A 809 40.99 -23.63 -14.79
C PHE A 809 39.80 -24.28 -15.51
N LYS A 810 38.66 -23.58 -15.58
CA LYS A 810 37.46 -24.04 -16.31
C LYS A 810 37.66 -24.14 -17.83
N ARG A 811 38.71 -23.52 -18.37
CA ARG A 811 39.11 -23.58 -19.78
C ARG A 811 40.21 -24.61 -20.05
N GLY A 812 40.61 -25.39 -19.05
CA GLY A 812 41.58 -26.48 -19.19
C GLY A 812 43.04 -26.06 -19.02
N ILE A 813 43.33 -24.86 -18.48
CA ILE A 813 44.70 -24.47 -18.13
C ILE A 813 45.11 -25.16 -16.82
N SER A 814 46.27 -25.80 -16.83
CA SER A 814 46.89 -26.45 -15.67
C SER A 814 47.63 -25.44 -14.80
N PHE A 815 47.62 -25.69 -13.48
CA PHE A 815 48.32 -24.90 -12.48
C PHE A 815 49.01 -25.85 -11.50
N THR A 816 50.10 -25.41 -10.86
CA THR A 816 50.78 -26.21 -9.84
C THR A 816 49.98 -26.23 -8.52
N GLU A 817 50.23 -27.21 -7.65
CA GLU A 817 49.60 -27.25 -6.31
C GLU A 817 49.92 -25.98 -5.49
N ALA A 818 51.12 -25.44 -5.65
CA ALA A 818 51.53 -24.19 -5.00
C ALA A 818 50.73 -22.99 -5.50
N ASP A 819 50.45 -22.92 -6.81
CA ASP A 819 49.60 -21.88 -7.40
C ASP A 819 48.17 -21.96 -6.85
N GLU A 820 47.60 -23.17 -6.85
CA GLU A 820 46.24 -23.39 -6.34
C GLU A 820 46.10 -22.94 -4.88
N GLN A 821 47.05 -23.34 -4.02
CA GLN A 821 47.02 -22.95 -2.62
C GLN A 821 47.08 -21.43 -2.44
N SER A 822 47.86 -20.74 -3.26
CA SER A 822 47.92 -19.27 -3.21
C SER A 822 46.63 -18.60 -3.70
N PHE A 823 45.93 -19.17 -4.69
CA PHE A 823 44.62 -18.67 -5.12
C PHE A 823 43.52 -18.96 -4.09
N ILE A 824 43.60 -20.06 -3.33
CA ILE A 824 42.71 -20.34 -2.19
C ILE A 824 42.87 -19.26 -1.11
N GLU A 825 44.11 -18.89 -0.78
CA GLU A 825 44.39 -17.82 0.18
C GLU A 825 43.83 -16.47 -0.31
N SER A 826 44.11 -16.12 -1.57
CA SER A 826 43.58 -14.91 -2.25
C SER A 826 42.05 -14.84 -2.19
N TRP A 827 41.36 -15.95 -2.46
CA TRP A 827 39.91 -16.05 -2.36
C TRP A 827 39.43 -15.73 -0.93
N ASN A 828 40.00 -16.39 0.07
CA ASN A 828 39.57 -16.24 1.47
C ASN A 828 39.79 -14.81 1.99
N ILE A 829 40.93 -14.19 1.67
CA ILE A 829 41.22 -12.81 2.04
C ILE A 829 40.22 -11.86 1.37
N SER A 830 39.99 -12.01 0.06
CA SER A 830 39.07 -11.14 -0.69
C SER A 830 37.61 -11.29 -0.25
N VAL A 831 37.17 -12.48 0.15
CA VAL A 831 35.85 -12.74 0.75
C VAL A 831 35.71 -12.02 2.10
N ASN A 832 36.73 -12.11 2.97
CA ASN A 832 36.71 -11.45 4.28
C ASN A 832 36.73 -9.92 4.14
N GLU A 833 37.56 -9.39 3.26
CA GLU A 833 37.62 -7.95 2.97
C GLU A 833 36.31 -7.44 2.35
N SER A 834 35.68 -8.23 1.48
CA SER A 834 34.38 -7.90 0.90
C SER A 834 33.30 -7.88 1.98
N SER A 835 33.37 -8.75 2.98
CA SER A 835 32.44 -8.78 4.10
C SER A 835 32.59 -7.50 4.93
N ARG A 836 33.83 -7.15 5.26
CA ARG A 836 34.21 -5.95 6.02
C ARG A 836 33.76 -4.66 5.32
N LEU A 837 33.86 -4.61 3.99
CA LEU A 837 33.39 -3.50 3.17
C LEU A 837 31.88 -3.32 3.29
N ILE A 838 31.12 -4.40 3.08
CA ILE A 838 29.66 -4.33 3.12
C ILE A 838 29.15 -3.99 4.53
N GLU A 839 29.71 -4.59 5.57
CA GLU A 839 29.37 -4.28 6.98
C GLU A 839 29.57 -2.80 7.29
N TYR A 840 30.73 -2.24 6.90
CA TYR A 840 31.01 -0.83 7.10
C TYR A 840 30.00 0.05 6.38
N LEU A 841 29.78 -0.16 5.08
CA LEU A 841 28.89 0.69 4.27
C LEU A 841 27.43 0.63 4.71
N VAL A 842 26.96 -0.53 5.18
CA VAL A 842 25.61 -0.70 5.70
C VAL A 842 25.40 0.01 7.04
N SER A 843 26.43 0.07 7.88
CA SER A 843 26.36 0.72 9.20
C SER A 843 26.32 2.25 9.16
N ARG A 844 26.62 2.87 8.00
CA ARG A 844 26.69 4.33 7.86
C ARG A 844 25.35 4.94 7.49
N PRO A 845 25.05 6.17 7.96
CA PRO A 845 23.96 6.96 7.41
C PRO A 845 24.15 7.09 5.89
N PRO A 846 23.15 6.76 5.07
CA PRO A 846 23.31 6.79 3.63
C PRO A 846 23.28 8.22 3.10
N HIS A 847 24.11 8.51 2.12
CA HIS A 847 24.19 9.81 1.47
C HIS A 847 22.95 10.06 0.59
N LYS A 848 22.33 11.24 0.73
CA LYS A 848 21.18 11.65 -0.09
C LYS A 848 21.66 12.07 -1.48
N VAL A 849 21.31 11.30 -2.50
CA VAL A 849 21.69 11.58 -3.90
C VAL A 849 21.26 12.97 -4.33
N LYS A 850 20.07 13.42 -3.91
CA LYS A 850 19.55 14.76 -4.19
C LYS A 850 20.55 15.86 -3.86
N HIS A 851 21.37 15.72 -2.81
CA HIS A 851 22.37 16.73 -2.48
C HIS A 851 23.49 16.81 -3.53
N THR A 852 23.97 15.66 -4.03
CA THR A 852 24.93 15.60 -5.13
C THR A 852 24.33 16.15 -6.43
N LEU A 853 23.10 15.77 -6.78
CA LEU A 853 22.44 16.29 -7.99
C LEU A 853 22.21 17.81 -7.90
N SER A 854 21.76 18.28 -6.74
CA SER A 854 21.48 19.69 -6.52
C SER A 854 22.76 20.55 -6.56
N LEU A 855 23.87 20.02 -6.04
CA LEU A 855 25.19 20.63 -6.20
C LEU A 855 25.58 20.72 -7.67
N ASN A 856 25.46 19.64 -8.43
CA ASN A 856 25.87 19.60 -9.83
C ASN A 856 24.98 20.47 -10.73
N ASN A 857 23.66 20.44 -10.55
CA ASN A 857 22.74 21.32 -11.28
C ASN A 857 23.03 22.81 -10.99
N SER A 858 23.23 23.13 -9.71
CA SER A 858 23.58 24.50 -9.30
C SER A 858 24.95 24.89 -9.85
N ARG A 859 25.93 23.98 -9.84
CA ARG A 859 27.26 24.18 -10.40
C ARG A 859 27.23 24.42 -11.90
N ASN A 860 26.44 23.65 -12.65
CA ASN A 860 26.24 23.86 -14.08
C ASN A 860 25.64 25.24 -14.35
N ASN A 861 24.62 25.65 -13.59
CA ASN A 861 24.06 27.00 -13.68
C ASN A 861 25.13 28.08 -13.41
N VAL A 862 25.92 27.93 -12.35
CA VAL A 862 27.00 28.88 -12.02
C VAL A 862 28.01 28.99 -13.17
N ILE A 863 28.49 27.85 -13.69
CA ILE A 863 29.45 27.81 -14.81
C ILE A 863 28.85 28.45 -16.08
N LEU A 864 27.58 28.16 -16.39
CA LEU A 864 26.88 28.73 -17.54
C LEU A 864 26.74 30.25 -17.44
N PHE A 865 26.57 30.79 -16.23
CA PHE A 865 26.43 32.22 -16.00
C PHE A 865 27.77 32.98 -15.95
N SER A 866 28.90 32.33 -15.66
CA SER A 866 30.20 33.00 -15.52
C SER A 866 30.56 33.89 -16.71
N LYS A 867 30.38 33.40 -17.95
CA LYS A 867 30.66 34.18 -19.16
C LYS A 867 29.63 35.31 -19.39
N PRO A 868 28.30 35.03 -19.45
CA PRO A 868 27.29 36.09 -19.61
C PRO A 868 27.40 37.23 -18.60
N LEU A 869 27.68 36.92 -17.33
CA LEU A 869 27.79 37.94 -16.28
C LEU A 869 28.99 38.85 -16.49
N ALA A 870 30.13 38.30 -16.95
CA ALA A 870 31.31 39.08 -17.28
C ALA A 870 31.09 39.95 -18.54
N GLU A 871 30.44 39.41 -19.58
CA GLU A 871 30.09 40.15 -20.82
C GLU A 871 29.14 41.33 -20.54
N ILE A 872 28.11 41.12 -19.71
CA ILE A 872 27.20 42.19 -19.31
C ILE A 872 27.90 43.20 -18.40
N GLY A 873 28.83 42.76 -17.54
CA GLY A 873 29.67 43.65 -16.76
C GLY A 873 30.47 44.61 -17.65
N GLN A 874 31.14 44.08 -18.69
CA GLN A 874 31.85 44.92 -19.67
C GLN A 874 30.89 45.86 -20.41
N LEU A 875 29.73 45.37 -20.86
CA LEU A 875 28.71 46.18 -21.53
C LEU A 875 28.21 47.35 -20.66
N ILE A 876 28.03 47.12 -19.36
CA ILE A 876 27.63 48.16 -18.42
C ILE A 876 28.71 49.25 -18.34
N GLN A 877 29.99 48.89 -18.24
CA GLN A 877 31.10 49.87 -18.22
C GLN A 877 31.11 50.70 -19.52
N ILE A 878 30.95 50.05 -20.67
CA ILE A 878 30.89 50.71 -21.97
C ILE A 878 29.71 51.70 -22.04
N ASN A 879 28.52 51.28 -21.61
CA ASN A 879 27.33 52.13 -21.61
C ASN A 879 27.47 53.31 -20.64
N ILE A 880 28.08 53.12 -19.47
CA ILE A 880 28.35 54.22 -18.53
C ILE A 880 29.26 55.26 -19.17
N LYS A 881 30.33 54.83 -19.85
CA LYS A 881 31.24 55.73 -20.57
C LYS A 881 30.51 56.54 -21.64
N LEU A 882 29.74 55.89 -22.52
CA LEU A 882 28.96 56.59 -23.56
C LEU A 882 28.00 57.63 -22.98
N ILE A 883 27.30 57.29 -21.89
CA ILE A 883 26.35 58.19 -21.28
C ILE A 883 27.08 59.37 -20.61
N LYS A 884 28.24 59.14 -20.00
CA LYS A 884 29.09 60.20 -19.42
C LYS A 884 29.66 61.14 -20.48
N GLU A 885 30.17 60.61 -21.59
CA GLU A 885 30.64 61.41 -22.72
C GLU A 885 29.52 62.29 -23.27
N LYS A 886 28.32 61.70 -23.47
CA LYS A 886 27.16 62.46 -23.94
C LYS A 886 26.70 63.51 -22.93
N GLN A 887 26.77 63.20 -21.64
CA GLN A 887 26.45 64.13 -20.58
C GLN A 887 27.42 65.33 -20.59
N LYS A 888 28.74 65.08 -20.67
CA LYS A 888 29.77 66.13 -20.80
C LYS A 888 29.61 66.97 -22.08
N GLU A 889 29.30 66.33 -23.20
CA GLU A 889 29.02 67.02 -24.48
C GLU A 889 27.86 68.02 -24.33
N LEU A 890 26.77 67.59 -23.68
CA LEU A 890 25.61 68.44 -23.46
C LEU A 890 25.89 69.54 -22.40
N GLU A 891 26.60 69.22 -21.33
CA GLU A 891 26.97 70.19 -20.27
C GLU A 891 27.88 71.30 -20.83
N ASN A 892 28.83 70.97 -21.71
CA ASN A 892 29.78 71.92 -22.29
C ASN A 892 29.28 72.69 -23.52
N SER A 893 28.10 72.35 -24.05
CA SER A 893 27.55 73.02 -25.25
C SER A 893 26.81 74.31 -24.90
N ASN A 894 27.10 75.40 -25.60
CA ASN A 894 26.36 76.68 -25.49
C ASN A 894 25.13 76.74 -26.42
N GLN A 895 24.83 75.66 -27.15
CA GLN A 895 23.76 75.62 -28.15
C GLN A 895 22.36 75.52 -27.53
N THR A 896 21.36 76.06 -28.23
CA THR A 896 19.96 76.05 -27.78
C THR A 896 19.32 74.66 -27.93
N THR A 897 18.17 74.43 -27.28
CA THR A 897 17.48 73.12 -27.36
C THR A 897 17.03 72.78 -28.79
N GLU A 898 16.66 73.80 -29.59
CA GLU A 898 16.23 73.60 -30.98
C GLU A 898 17.42 73.22 -31.88
N GLU A 899 18.61 73.80 -31.65
CA GLU A 899 19.85 73.45 -32.36
C GLU A 899 20.36 72.03 -32.03
N LEU A 900 20.04 71.53 -30.84
CA LEU A 900 20.46 70.20 -30.37
C LEU A 900 19.44 69.10 -30.65
N LYS A 901 18.27 69.41 -31.24
CA LYS A 901 17.12 68.50 -31.37
C LYS A 901 17.46 67.11 -31.92
N ASP A 902 18.30 67.02 -32.94
CA ASP A 902 18.74 65.74 -33.52
C ASP A 902 19.84 65.03 -32.70
N ARG A 903 20.53 65.77 -31.83
CA ARG A 903 21.59 65.29 -30.93
C ARG A 903 21.10 64.97 -29.51
N LEU A 904 19.85 65.29 -29.16
CA LEU A 904 19.22 65.00 -27.85
C LEU A 904 18.72 63.55 -27.74
N HIS A 905 19.62 62.61 -28.00
CA HIS A 905 19.36 61.19 -27.83
C HIS A 905 20.41 60.55 -26.91
N ILE A 906 19.99 59.58 -26.10
CA ILE A 906 20.90 58.75 -25.31
C ILE A 906 21.14 57.45 -26.08
N LEU A 907 22.40 57.17 -26.37
CA LEU A 907 22.84 55.91 -26.95
C LEU A 907 22.95 54.85 -25.85
N GLN A 908 22.41 53.67 -26.10
CA GLN A 908 22.60 52.50 -25.24
C GLN A 908 22.89 51.28 -26.12
N LEU A 909 24.05 50.68 -25.93
CA LEU A 909 24.41 49.40 -26.53
C LEU A 909 23.72 48.26 -25.80
N ASN A 910 23.27 47.28 -26.55
CA ASN A 910 22.75 46.01 -26.03
C ASN A 910 23.42 44.87 -26.78
N LEU A 911 23.64 43.76 -26.08
CA LEU A 911 24.05 42.52 -26.72
C LEU A 911 22.80 41.73 -27.11
N GLU A 912 22.82 41.19 -28.32
CA GLU A 912 21.89 40.20 -28.81
C GLU A 912 22.66 38.90 -29.09
N PRO A 913 22.44 37.84 -28.29
CA PRO A 913 23.15 36.60 -28.51
C PRO A 913 22.68 35.95 -29.82
N VAL A 914 23.64 35.43 -30.58
CA VAL A 914 23.45 34.76 -31.87
C VAL A 914 23.91 33.31 -31.73
N SER A 915 23.01 32.38 -32.07
CA SER A 915 23.31 30.95 -32.09
C SER A 915 24.44 30.67 -33.08
N LEU A 916 25.42 29.89 -32.65
CA LEU A 916 26.40 29.27 -33.54
C LEU A 916 25.95 27.85 -33.84
N GLU A 917 26.21 27.36 -35.05
CA GLU A 917 25.91 25.97 -35.43
C GLU A 917 26.84 24.97 -34.69
N TYR A 918 28.08 25.39 -34.42
CA TYR A 918 29.07 24.65 -33.64
C TYR A 918 29.93 25.62 -32.82
N PRO A 919 30.45 25.22 -31.63
CA PRO A 919 31.42 26.01 -30.89
C PRO A 919 32.71 26.22 -31.69
N LYS A 920 33.17 27.48 -31.75
CA LYS A 920 34.37 27.89 -32.51
C LYS A 920 35.54 28.16 -31.56
N THR A 921 36.75 27.81 -31.96
CA THR A 921 37.98 28.26 -31.28
C THR A 921 38.55 29.46 -32.02
N VAL A 922 38.77 30.55 -31.30
CA VAL A 922 39.35 31.78 -31.84
C VAL A 922 40.65 32.13 -31.11
N CYS A 923 41.54 32.85 -31.78
CA CYS A 923 42.75 33.39 -31.17
C CYS A 923 42.49 34.80 -30.64
N THR A 924 42.91 35.06 -29.41
CA THR A 924 42.79 36.35 -28.70
C THR A 924 44.07 37.18 -28.77
N ASN A 925 45.12 36.67 -29.43
CA ASN A 925 46.37 37.40 -29.65
C ASN A 925 46.10 38.66 -30.48
N SER A 926 46.76 39.78 -30.13
CA SER A 926 46.64 41.06 -30.82
C SER A 926 46.93 40.99 -32.32
N SER A 927 47.76 40.04 -32.77
CA SER A 927 48.05 39.80 -34.19
C SER A 927 46.93 39.08 -34.96
N CYS A 928 45.97 38.46 -34.26
CA CYS A 928 44.93 37.59 -34.84
C CYS A 928 43.51 38.16 -34.74
N ILE A 929 43.37 39.38 -34.22
CA ILE A 929 42.10 40.06 -34.03
C ILE A 929 42.00 41.31 -34.90
N ARG A 930 40.77 41.68 -35.27
CA ARG A 930 40.42 42.93 -35.95
C ARG A 930 39.62 43.81 -35.01
N LEU A 931 39.75 45.13 -35.14
CA LEU A 931 38.98 46.08 -34.35
C LEU A 931 37.91 46.70 -35.26
N LEU A 932 36.64 46.44 -34.96
CA LEU A 932 35.51 47.05 -35.64
C LEU A 932 35.01 48.26 -34.84
N ARG A 933 34.79 49.39 -35.51
CA ARG A 933 34.17 50.55 -34.88
C ARG A 933 32.65 50.42 -34.95
N ILE A 934 31.97 50.61 -33.83
CA ILE A 934 30.50 50.64 -33.80
C ILE A 934 30.03 51.96 -34.44
N GLU A 935 29.16 51.87 -35.45
CA GLU A 935 28.56 53.02 -36.13
C GLU A 935 28.00 54.05 -35.13
N GLN A 936 28.19 55.35 -35.40
CA GLN A 936 27.75 56.45 -34.54
C GLN A 936 28.44 56.54 -33.15
N THR A 937 29.50 55.77 -32.88
CA THR A 937 30.27 55.84 -31.62
C THR A 937 31.78 55.83 -31.85
N ASN A 938 32.54 56.17 -30.81
CA ASN A 938 34.01 56.03 -30.78
C ASN A 938 34.47 54.67 -30.24
N ILE A 939 33.55 53.74 -29.99
CA ILE A 939 33.87 52.44 -29.39
C ILE A 939 34.36 51.47 -30.46
N LYS A 940 35.44 50.76 -30.12
CA LYS A 940 35.96 49.62 -30.88
C LYS A 940 35.59 48.31 -30.18
N ILE A 941 35.08 47.36 -30.94
CA ILE A 941 34.85 45.98 -30.50
C ILE A 941 35.87 45.06 -31.17
N VAL A 942 36.23 43.99 -30.46
CA VAL A 942 37.12 42.96 -30.99
C VAL A 942 36.31 42.03 -31.89
N ASP A 943 36.76 41.87 -33.13
CA ASP A 943 36.30 40.85 -34.07
C ASP A 943 37.41 39.82 -34.26
N TYR A 944 37.13 38.58 -33.92
CA TYR A 944 38.12 37.50 -34.02
C TYR A 944 38.16 36.95 -35.44
N ALA A 945 38.83 37.69 -36.33
CA ALA A 945 38.93 37.38 -37.75
C ALA A 945 39.54 35.99 -38.04
N SER A 946 40.40 35.48 -37.15
CA SER A 946 40.99 34.15 -37.26
C SER A 946 40.18 33.10 -36.49
N HIS A 947 39.31 32.38 -37.22
CA HIS A 947 38.65 31.18 -36.70
C HIS A 947 39.60 29.98 -36.76
N CYS A 948 40.47 29.85 -35.75
CA CYS A 948 41.47 28.79 -35.65
C CYS A 948 40.86 27.38 -35.72
N CYS A 949 39.65 27.19 -35.16
CA CYS A 949 38.88 25.96 -35.36
C CYS A 949 37.40 26.28 -35.62
N PRO A 950 36.90 26.16 -36.87
CA PRO A 950 35.53 26.51 -37.24
C PRO A 950 34.46 25.57 -36.67
N ARG A 951 34.84 24.31 -36.41
CA ARG A 951 34.00 23.27 -35.80
C ARG A 951 34.83 22.53 -34.78
N CYS A 952 34.54 22.75 -33.51
CA CYS A 952 35.26 22.06 -32.46
C CYS A 952 34.25 21.29 -31.59
N ASN A 953 34.56 20.03 -31.30
CA ASN A 953 33.63 19.08 -30.67
C ASN A 953 33.74 19.02 -29.13
N GLU A 954 34.65 19.80 -28.55
CA GLU A 954 34.96 19.78 -27.11
C GLU A 954 34.28 20.92 -26.36
N THR A 955 33.77 20.78 -25.13
CA THR A 955 33.00 21.86 -24.48
C THR A 955 33.77 22.66 -23.44
N ASN A 956 35.00 22.27 -23.08
CA ASN A 956 35.78 22.90 -22.01
C ASN A 956 36.89 23.85 -22.54
N SER A 957 37.13 24.98 -21.87
CA SER A 957 38.25 25.89 -22.17
C SER A 957 39.59 25.31 -21.71
N ALA A 958 39.63 24.59 -20.60
CA ALA A 958 40.86 23.97 -20.07
C ALA A 958 41.43 22.85 -20.96
N THR A 959 40.65 22.35 -21.94
CA THR A 959 41.08 21.29 -22.86
C THR A 959 41.60 21.81 -24.20
N LEU A 960 41.72 23.14 -24.36
CA LEU A 960 42.16 23.75 -25.62
C LEU A 960 43.53 23.27 -26.10
N ARG A 961 44.44 22.90 -25.18
CA ARG A 961 45.73 22.28 -25.51
C ARG A 961 45.61 20.95 -26.28
N TYR A 962 44.47 20.26 -26.14
CA TYR A 962 44.17 18.98 -26.80
C TYR A 962 43.28 19.14 -28.03
N CYS A 963 42.93 20.39 -28.41
CA CYS A 963 42.20 20.65 -29.64
C CYS A 963 43.01 20.16 -30.84
N SER A 964 42.36 19.56 -31.84
CA SER A 964 43.00 18.96 -33.03
C SER A 964 43.88 19.94 -33.84
N VAL A 965 43.69 21.24 -33.65
CA VAL A 965 44.47 22.31 -34.30
C VAL A 965 45.75 22.65 -33.52
N MET A 966 45.87 22.23 -32.26
CA MET A 966 47.06 22.45 -31.43
C MET A 966 48.05 21.30 -31.62
N VAL A 967 49.25 21.61 -32.08
CA VAL A 967 50.38 20.69 -32.17
C VAL A 967 51.59 21.33 -31.52
N ASP A 968 52.27 20.59 -30.66
CA ASP A 968 53.41 21.07 -29.86
C ASP A 968 53.10 22.39 -29.13
N GLU A 969 51.91 22.45 -28.50
CA GLU A 969 51.41 23.60 -27.75
C GLU A 969 51.09 24.86 -28.58
N LYS A 970 51.23 24.79 -29.91
CA LYS A 970 50.95 25.91 -30.83
C LYS A 970 49.81 25.59 -31.80
N CYS A 971 49.07 26.62 -32.18
CA CYS A 971 48.00 26.51 -33.17
C CYS A 971 48.56 26.44 -34.59
N LYS A 972 48.14 25.42 -35.36
CA LYS A 972 48.49 25.26 -36.78
C LYS A 972 47.97 26.39 -37.68
N VAL A 973 46.90 27.09 -37.28
CA VAL A 973 46.27 28.13 -38.11
C VAL A 973 46.89 29.51 -37.90
N CYS A 974 47.19 29.89 -36.65
CA CYS A 974 47.68 31.24 -36.34
C CYS A 974 49.10 31.26 -35.74
N GLY A 975 49.71 30.10 -35.47
CA GLY A 975 51.04 29.98 -34.87
C GLY A 975 51.15 30.39 -33.39
N CYS A 976 50.07 30.89 -32.80
CA CYS A 976 50.05 31.33 -31.40
C CYS A 976 49.95 30.13 -30.44
N TYR A 977 50.43 30.30 -29.21
CA TYR A 977 50.30 29.29 -28.16
C TYR A 977 48.83 29.02 -27.79
N TRP A 978 48.56 27.81 -27.31
CA TRP A 978 47.20 27.38 -26.95
C TRP A 978 46.53 28.26 -25.89
N ASP A 979 47.30 28.89 -24.99
CA ASP A 979 46.81 29.81 -23.94
C ASP A 979 46.26 31.14 -24.51
N LYS A 980 46.58 31.47 -25.76
CA LYS A 980 46.03 32.63 -26.49
C LYS A 980 44.75 32.30 -27.26
N HIS A 981 44.15 31.15 -27.00
CA HIS A 981 42.93 30.73 -27.68
C HIS A 981 41.78 30.66 -26.69
N VAL A 982 40.59 31.05 -27.15
CA VAL A 982 39.36 31.00 -26.36
C VAL A 982 38.26 30.36 -27.20
N ARG A 983 37.34 29.68 -26.52
CA ARG A 983 36.19 29.03 -27.14
C ARG A 983 34.97 29.94 -27.11
N ILE A 984 34.30 30.07 -28.25
CA ILE A 984 33.05 30.82 -28.40
C ILE A 984 31.93 29.82 -28.67
N THR A 985 30.97 29.72 -27.75
CA THR A 985 29.78 28.84 -27.82
C THR A 985 28.56 29.55 -28.40
N TYR A 986 28.47 30.87 -28.25
CA TYR A 986 27.49 31.74 -28.91
C TYR A 986 28.18 33.06 -29.28
N GLY A 987 27.72 33.70 -30.36
CA GLY A 987 28.16 35.03 -30.75
C GLY A 987 27.32 36.12 -30.06
N ASN A 988 27.84 37.35 -29.99
CA ASN A 988 27.06 38.50 -29.55
C ASN A 988 27.03 39.55 -30.66
N ARG A 989 25.84 39.91 -31.13
CA ARG A 989 25.62 41.05 -32.01
C ARG A 989 25.35 42.30 -31.16
N VAL A 990 26.04 43.38 -31.44
CA VAL A 990 25.83 44.65 -30.74
C VAL A 990 24.74 45.44 -31.45
N ASN A 991 23.69 45.83 -30.70
CA ASN A 991 22.58 46.64 -31.19
C ASN A 991 22.53 47.99 -30.45
N ILE A 992 22.33 49.07 -31.20
CA ILE A 992 22.22 50.43 -30.67
C ILE A 992 20.74 50.75 -30.43
N LYS A 993 20.37 51.15 -29.21
CA LYS A 993 19.06 51.75 -28.91
C LYS A 993 19.21 53.25 -28.73
N MET A 994 18.49 54.02 -29.55
CA MET A 994 18.37 55.47 -29.43
C MET A 994 17.05 55.85 -28.78
N LYS A 995 17.08 56.75 -27.79
CA LYS A 995 15.86 57.37 -27.24
C LYS A 995 15.90 58.87 -27.45
N LYS A 996 15.14 59.38 -28.42
CA LYS A 996 14.93 60.82 -28.69
C LYS A 996 14.19 61.49 -27.53
N LYS A 997 14.58 62.72 -27.16
CA LYS A 997 14.01 63.44 -26.02
C LYS A 997 13.92 64.96 -26.26
N SER A 998 13.11 65.61 -25.42
CA SER A 998 12.66 67.00 -25.54
C SER A 998 13.72 68.05 -25.21
N THR A 999 14.02 68.29 -23.93
CA THR A 999 14.83 69.45 -23.49
C THR A 999 16.19 69.03 -22.92
N LYS A 1000 17.23 69.83 -23.19
CA LYS A 1000 18.63 69.62 -22.75
C LYS A 1000 18.78 69.17 -21.28
N ASN A 1001 18.18 69.91 -20.34
CA ASN A 1001 18.29 69.61 -18.89
C ASN A 1001 17.61 68.27 -18.49
N SER A 1002 16.48 67.92 -19.11
CA SER A 1002 15.81 66.63 -18.86
C SER A 1002 16.59 65.44 -19.45
N VAL A 1003 17.43 65.66 -20.48
CA VAL A 1003 18.34 64.63 -20.99
C VAL A 1003 19.47 64.36 -20.01
N ILE A 1004 20.14 65.40 -19.49
CA ILE A 1004 21.22 65.30 -18.49
C ILE A 1004 20.73 64.60 -17.22
N GLU A 1005 19.59 65.01 -16.65
CA GLU A 1005 19.03 64.37 -15.45
C GLU A 1005 18.71 62.88 -15.69
N LYS A 1006 18.22 62.55 -16.90
CA LYS A 1006 17.95 61.16 -17.28
C LYS A 1006 19.24 60.36 -17.56
N CYS A 1007 20.32 60.98 -18.03
CA CYS A 1007 21.66 60.37 -18.14
C CYS A 1007 22.14 59.94 -16.75
N GLN A 1008 22.11 60.86 -15.78
CA GLN A 1008 22.50 60.56 -14.40
C GLN A 1008 21.63 59.45 -13.77
N LYS A 1009 20.30 59.52 -13.92
CA LYS A 1009 19.39 58.46 -13.45
C LYS A 1009 19.69 57.10 -14.11
N LYS A 1010 20.17 57.09 -15.36
CA LYS A 1010 20.50 55.86 -16.09
C LYS A 1010 21.85 55.28 -15.66
N ILE A 1011 22.87 56.12 -15.46
CA ILE A 1011 24.17 55.72 -14.88
C ILE A 1011 23.94 55.07 -13.51
N ASN A 1012 23.16 55.72 -12.63
CA ASN A 1012 22.87 55.18 -11.29
C ASN A 1012 22.16 53.81 -11.37
N LYS A 1013 21.26 53.61 -12.35
CA LYS A 1013 20.60 52.31 -12.57
C LYS A 1013 21.58 51.24 -13.06
N LEU A 1014 22.46 51.57 -14.00
CA LEU A 1014 23.47 50.66 -14.52
C LEU A 1014 24.49 50.25 -13.44
N GLN A 1015 24.93 51.19 -12.60
CA GLN A 1015 25.80 50.91 -11.46
C GLN A 1015 25.13 49.99 -10.43
N LYS A 1016 23.83 50.19 -10.15
CA LYS A 1016 23.06 49.28 -9.29
C LYS A 1016 22.97 47.87 -9.87
N GLU A 1017 22.75 47.73 -11.19
CA GLU A 1017 22.77 46.41 -11.83
C GLU A 1017 24.15 45.76 -11.78
N GLN A 1018 25.23 46.52 -11.98
CA GLN A 1018 26.60 46.03 -11.85
C GLN A 1018 26.88 45.51 -10.43
N GLN A 1019 26.50 46.28 -9.41
CA GLN A 1019 26.64 45.85 -8.02
C GLN A 1019 25.87 44.55 -7.76
N LYS A 1020 24.64 44.44 -8.30
CA LYS A 1020 23.82 43.25 -8.12
C LYS A 1020 24.40 42.03 -8.85
N ILE A 1021 24.92 42.21 -10.06
CA ILE A 1021 25.62 41.16 -10.81
C ILE A 1021 26.84 40.68 -10.02
N ASN A 1022 27.67 41.58 -9.50
CA ASN A 1022 28.84 41.23 -8.72
C ASN A 1022 28.45 40.48 -7.43
N GLU A 1023 27.42 40.93 -6.71
CA GLU A 1023 26.88 40.26 -5.52
C GLU A 1023 26.42 38.83 -5.83
N ILE A 1024 25.73 38.63 -6.95
CA ILE A 1024 25.23 37.31 -7.38
C ILE A 1024 26.38 36.41 -7.83
N SER A 1025 27.35 36.94 -8.61
CA SER A 1025 28.57 36.20 -8.96
C SER A 1025 29.34 35.74 -7.73
N PHE A 1026 29.47 36.61 -6.72
CA PHE A 1026 30.08 36.27 -5.44
C PHE A 1026 29.32 35.13 -4.73
N LYS A 1027 27.99 35.24 -4.63
CA LYS A 1027 27.14 34.20 -4.03
C LYS A 1027 27.22 32.86 -4.78
N PHE A 1028 27.31 32.88 -6.09
CA PHE A 1028 27.53 31.68 -6.90
C PHE A 1028 28.86 31.00 -6.57
N THR A 1029 29.94 31.78 -6.44
CA THR A 1029 31.25 31.25 -6.05
C THR A 1029 31.28 30.77 -4.60
N GLN A 1030 30.61 31.48 -3.68
CA GLN A 1030 30.44 31.09 -2.29
C GLN A 1030 29.73 29.73 -2.18
N PHE A 1031 28.63 29.53 -2.92
CA PHE A 1031 27.90 28.27 -2.95
C PHE A 1031 28.79 27.08 -3.37
N LEU A 1032 29.59 27.25 -4.43
CA LEU A 1032 30.48 26.20 -4.93
C LEU A 1032 31.53 25.80 -3.88
N ARG A 1033 32.12 26.79 -3.19
CA ARG A 1033 33.13 26.56 -2.15
C ARG A 1033 32.55 25.96 -0.87
N GLN A 1034 31.31 26.28 -0.52
CA GLN A 1034 30.65 25.76 0.69
C GLN A 1034 30.15 24.31 0.56
N ASN A 1035 29.90 23.81 -0.66
CA ASN A 1035 29.12 22.57 -0.87
C ASN A 1035 29.88 21.43 -1.59
N ALA A 1036 30.93 21.70 -2.37
CA ALA A 1036 31.74 20.68 -3.04
C ALA A 1036 32.90 20.16 -2.16
N ILE A 1037 33.36 18.92 -2.35
CA ILE A 1037 34.53 18.37 -1.62
C ILE A 1037 35.85 18.98 -2.11
N ALA A 1038 35.97 19.28 -3.41
CA ALA A 1038 37.13 19.93 -4.01
C ALA A 1038 36.73 21.27 -4.64
N ALA A 1039 37.58 22.29 -4.46
CA ALA A 1039 37.35 23.63 -5.00
C ALA A 1039 37.33 23.62 -6.54
N SER A 1040 36.30 24.22 -7.14
CA SER A 1040 36.25 24.45 -8.59
C SER A 1040 37.05 25.69 -8.97
N ASN A 1041 37.77 25.66 -10.10
CA ASN A 1041 38.42 26.85 -10.65
C ASN A 1041 37.40 27.99 -10.87
N ASP A 1042 37.78 29.22 -10.53
CA ASP A 1042 36.91 30.40 -10.61
C ASP A 1042 36.80 30.91 -12.05
N THR A 1043 35.87 30.29 -12.78
CA THR A 1043 35.61 30.64 -14.17
C THR A 1043 35.19 32.11 -14.38
N TYR A 1044 34.62 32.79 -13.38
CA TYR A 1044 34.21 34.19 -13.52
C TYR A 1044 35.42 35.13 -13.51
N ALA A 1045 36.39 34.89 -12.61
CA ALA A 1045 37.65 35.63 -12.59
C ALA A 1045 38.43 35.48 -13.90
N ASP A 1046 38.45 34.27 -14.48
CA ASP A 1046 39.11 33.99 -15.76
C ASP A 1046 38.52 34.82 -16.91
N TYR A 1047 37.18 34.97 -16.96
CA TYR A 1047 36.53 35.81 -17.98
C TYR A 1047 36.79 37.30 -17.75
N LEU A 1048 36.85 37.76 -16.50
CA LEU A 1048 37.25 39.15 -16.21
C LEU A 1048 38.67 39.42 -16.71
N ASP A 1049 39.61 38.49 -16.51
CA ASP A 1049 40.97 38.60 -17.01
C ASP A 1049 41.04 38.66 -18.54
N HIS A 1050 40.25 37.82 -19.20
CA HIS A 1050 40.11 37.86 -20.65
C HIS A 1050 39.65 39.25 -21.13
N PHE A 1051 38.58 39.82 -20.57
CA PHE A 1051 38.09 41.15 -20.99
C PHE A 1051 39.02 42.31 -20.63
N ILE A 1052 39.70 42.24 -19.48
CA ILE A 1052 40.74 43.21 -19.12
C ILE A 1052 41.85 43.22 -20.17
N ASN A 1053 42.28 42.04 -20.63
CA ASN A 1053 43.29 41.92 -21.67
C ASN A 1053 42.80 42.46 -23.02
N GLU A 1054 41.54 42.24 -23.39
CA GLU A 1054 40.96 42.84 -24.60
C GLU A 1054 40.98 44.36 -24.57
N GLU A 1055 40.57 44.98 -23.46
CA GLU A 1055 40.61 46.44 -23.32
C GLU A 1055 42.05 46.98 -23.36
N LYS A 1056 43.03 46.24 -22.81
CA LYS A 1056 44.46 46.60 -22.93
C LYS A 1056 44.95 46.60 -24.38
N ILE A 1057 44.44 45.71 -25.23
CA ILE A 1057 44.82 45.64 -26.65
C ILE A 1057 44.20 46.81 -27.45
N LYS A 1058 43.04 47.33 -27.04
CA LYS A 1058 42.34 48.43 -27.75
C LYS A 1058 43.03 49.80 -27.67
N LYS A 1059 44.17 49.92 -26.95
CA LYS A 1059 44.81 51.20 -26.61
C LYS A 1059 45.03 52.13 -27.82
N SER A 1060 44.40 53.30 -27.74
CA SER A 1060 44.86 54.58 -28.30
C SER A 1060 44.92 55.59 -27.15
N PHE A 1061 45.87 56.53 -27.20
CA PHE A 1061 46.20 57.49 -26.13
C PHE A 1061 44.96 58.11 -25.43
N ASN A 1062 44.95 58.05 -24.09
CA ASN A 1062 44.18 58.86 -23.12
C ASN A 1062 42.78 58.45 -22.62
N ASP A 1063 42.29 57.21 -22.75
CA ASP A 1063 40.95 56.89 -22.20
C ASP A 1063 40.74 55.48 -21.62
N ASP A 1064 41.27 55.27 -20.41
CA ASP A 1064 41.31 53.98 -19.67
C ASP A 1064 40.08 53.73 -18.75
N GLU A 1065 38.97 54.48 -18.88
CA GLU A 1065 37.85 54.41 -17.91
C GLU A 1065 37.18 53.01 -17.83
N ILE A 1066 37.02 52.30 -18.96
CA ILE A 1066 36.44 50.94 -19.01
C ILE A 1066 37.40 49.94 -18.35
N LEU A 1067 38.69 50.02 -18.68
CA LEU A 1067 39.73 49.15 -18.14
C LEU A 1067 39.81 49.28 -16.61
N ASN A 1068 39.86 50.52 -16.11
CA ASN A 1068 39.85 50.80 -14.68
C ASN A 1068 38.61 50.24 -13.98
N GLY A 1069 37.42 50.36 -14.60
CA GLY A 1069 36.17 49.80 -14.08
C GLY A 1069 36.20 48.26 -13.94
N LEU A 1070 36.75 47.56 -14.93
CA LEU A 1070 36.92 46.10 -14.89
C LEU A 1070 37.96 45.67 -13.85
N GLU A 1071 39.10 46.35 -13.77
CA GLU A 1071 40.15 46.05 -12.77
C GLU A 1071 39.65 46.27 -11.34
N VAL A 1072 38.87 47.33 -11.09
CA VAL A 1072 38.21 47.56 -9.79
C VAL A 1072 37.23 46.44 -9.47
N THR A 1073 36.41 46.02 -10.45
CA THR A 1073 35.45 44.92 -10.29
C THR A 1073 36.16 43.62 -9.88
N LYS A 1074 37.23 43.25 -10.60
CA LYS A 1074 38.03 42.06 -10.29
C LYS A 1074 38.66 42.15 -8.90
N ARG A 1075 39.26 43.29 -8.55
CA ARG A 1075 39.93 43.48 -7.25
C ARG A 1075 38.98 43.33 -6.07
N ASN A 1076 37.78 43.90 -6.17
CA ASN A 1076 36.77 43.79 -5.11
C ASN A 1076 36.27 42.34 -4.98
N TYR A 1077 35.98 41.68 -6.10
CA TYR A 1077 35.56 40.29 -6.12
C TYR A 1077 36.60 39.33 -5.48
N LEU A 1078 37.89 39.49 -5.80
CA LEU A 1078 38.96 38.68 -5.20
C LEU A 1078 39.13 38.91 -3.70
N LYS A 1079 38.96 40.16 -3.22
CA LYS A 1079 39.01 40.47 -1.78
C LYS A 1079 37.89 39.77 -1.01
N GLU A 1080 36.67 39.74 -1.57
CA GLU A 1080 35.54 39.06 -0.92
C GLU A 1080 35.76 37.53 -0.88
N ILE A 1081 36.37 36.94 -1.92
CA ILE A 1081 36.75 35.52 -1.93
C ILE A 1081 37.77 35.19 -0.83
N GLU A 1082 38.74 36.05 -0.59
CA GLU A 1082 39.76 35.86 0.44
C GLU A 1082 39.16 35.85 1.85
N VAL A 1083 38.07 36.60 2.07
CA VAL A 1083 37.29 36.56 3.33
C VAL A 1083 36.61 35.20 3.49
N ILE A 1084 35.97 34.66 2.45
CA ILE A 1084 35.37 33.33 2.49
C ILE A 1084 36.42 32.27 2.80
N ASN A 1085 37.57 32.30 2.12
CA ASN A 1085 38.62 31.30 2.32
C ASN A 1085 39.07 31.24 3.78
N ARG A 1086 39.36 32.40 4.38
CA ARG A 1086 39.73 32.47 5.80
C ARG A 1086 38.63 31.94 6.72
N ALA A 1087 37.37 32.22 6.42
CA ALA A 1087 36.26 31.76 7.24
C ALA A 1087 35.94 30.25 7.05
N ILE A 1088 36.19 29.69 5.86
CA ILE A 1088 36.16 28.22 5.63
C ILE A 1088 37.30 27.54 6.38
N GLU A 1089 38.52 28.09 6.30
CA GLU A 1089 39.71 27.59 7.02
C GLU A 1089 39.51 27.60 8.53
N ASN A 1090 38.89 28.65 9.08
CA ASN A 1090 38.65 28.82 10.52
C ASN A 1090 37.35 28.15 11.01
N ASN A 1091 36.62 27.46 10.15
CA ASN A 1091 35.37 26.77 10.48
C ASN A 1091 34.30 27.67 11.13
N ASP A 1092 34.20 28.92 10.66
CA ASP A 1092 33.31 29.93 11.23
C ASP A 1092 31.83 29.61 10.92
N LEU A 1093 31.10 29.14 11.94
CA LEU A 1093 29.68 28.78 11.86
C LEU A 1093 28.75 30.00 11.64
N SER A 1094 29.25 31.23 11.78
CA SER A 1094 28.48 32.45 11.55
C SER A 1094 28.34 32.83 10.06
N MET A 1095 29.08 32.16 9.17
CA MET A 1095 29.02 32.44 7.74
C MET A 1095 27.64 32.06 7.15
N PRO A 1096 26.98 32.95 6.39
CA PRO A 1096 25.72 32.64 5.72
C PRO A 1096 25.89 31.44 4.77
N GLN A 1097 25.10 30.39 4.98
CA GLN A 1097 25.07 29.24 4.07
C GLN A 1097 24.17 29.54 2.88
N ILE A 1098 24.69 29.31 1.67
CA ILE A 1098 23.89 29.36 0.44
C ILE A 1098 23.41 27.94 0.14
N LEU A 1099 22.09 27.79 0.12
CA LEU A 1099 21.40 26.56 -0.22
C LEU A 1099 21.15 26.49 -1.73
N PRO A 1100 20.99 25.29 -2.31
CA PRO A 1100 20.73 25.17 -3.75
C PRO A 1100 19.45 25.87 -4.23
N LYS A 1101 18.43 26.00 -3.38
CA LYS A 1101 17.21 26.77 -3.69
C LYS A 1101 17.52 28.26 -3.89
N ASP A 1102 18.50 28.78 -3.15
CA ASP A 1102 18.91 30.17 -3.23
C ASP A 1102 19.56 30.46 -4.60
N ILE A 1103 20.16 29.45 -5.25
CA ILE A 1103 20.70 29.58 -6.62
C ILE A 1103 19.60 29.85 -7.64
N ALA A 1104 18.45 29.18 -7.53
CA ALA A 1104 17.30 29.45 -8.40
C ALA A 1104 16.70 30.84 -8.15
N GLU A 1105 16.68 31.30 -6.90
CA GLU A 1105 16.25 32.66 -6.55
C GLU A 1105 17.23 33.73 -7.07
N LEU A 1106 18.54 33.49 -6.95
CA LEU A 1106 19.58 34.36 -7.48
C LEU A 1106 19.53 34.43 -9.01
N GLU A 1107 19.25 33.31 -9.68
CA GLU A 1107 18.97 33.27 -11.11
C GLU A 1107 17.76 34.14 -11.48
N GLN A 1108 16.65 34.04 -10.74
CA GLN A 1108 15.49 34.92 -10.98
C GLN A 1108 15.82 36.39 -10.74
N GLN A 1109 16.62 36.71 -9.72
CA GLN A 1109 17.07 38.09 -9.49
C GLN A 1109 17.83 38.65 -10.70
N LEU A 1110 18.68 37.85 -11.36
CA LEU A 1110 19.33 38.25 -12.61
C LEU A 1110 18.33 38.56 -13.73
N TYR A 1111 17.26 37.76 -13.88
CA TYR A 1111 16.26 37.97 -14.92
C TYR A 1111 15.37 39.20 -14.67
N THR A 1112 15.19 39.59 -13.41
CA THR A 1112 14.41 40.78 -13.05
C THR A 1112 15.16 42.11 -13.21
N LEU A 1113 16.46 42.08 -13.54
CA LEU A 1113 17.23 43.30 -13.81
C LEU A 1113 16.59 44.09 -14.97
N LYS A 1114 16.28 45.37 -14.72
CA LYS A 1114 15.44 46.21 -15.58
C LYS A 1114 16.06 46.52 -16.94
N ILE A 1115 17.39 46.53 -17.05
CA ILE A 1115 18.12 46.90 -18.25
C ILE A 1115 18.68 45.66 -18.93
N ASN A 1116 19.43 44.81 -18.21
CA ASN A 1116 20.17 43.70 -18.80
C ASN A 1116 19.57 42.30 -18.52
N GLY A 1117 18.53 42.19 -17.68
CA GLY A 1117 18.00 40.89 -17.24
C GLY A 1117 17.43 40.03 -18.37
N SER A 1118 16.71 40.65 -19.32
CA SER A 1118 16.21 39.95 -20.51
C SER A 1118 17.33 39.44 -21.41
N THR A 1119 18.45 40.17 -21.49
CA THR A 1119 19.61 39.78 -22.30
C THR A 1119 20.36 38.63 -21.64
N LEU A 1120 20.59 38.70 -20.32
CA LEU A 1120 21.17 37.60 -19.54
C LEU A 1120 20.37 36.30 -19.70
N LYS A 1121 19.04 36.37 -19.67
CA LYS A 1121 18.18 35.20 -19.94
C LYS A 1121 18.41 34.60 -21.32
N LYS A 1122 18.46 35.43 -22.36
CA LYS A 1122 18.72 34.97 -23.73
C LYS A 1122 20.13 34.35 -23.85
N MET A 1123 21.15 34.97 -23.26
CA MET A 1123 22.52 34.47 -23.29
C MET A 1123 22.65 33.11 -22.60
N LYS A 1124 21.96 32.90 -21.47
CA LYS A 1124 21.90 31.59 -20.82
C LYS A 1124 21.26 30.53 -21.71
N VAL A 1125 20.10 30.83 -22.31
CA VAL A 1125 19.40 29.89 -23.20
C VAL A 1125 20.28 29.46 -24.38
N GLU A 1126 21.01 30.41 -24.99
CA GLU A 1126 21.93 30.08 -26.08
C GLU A 1126 23.17 29.30 -25.61
N ALA A 1127 23.64 29.54 -24.38
CA ALA A 1127 24.68 28.74 -23.76
C ALA A 1127 24.21 27.30 -23.44
N GLU A 1128 22.97 27.13 -22.97
CA GLU A 1128 22.33 25.84 -22.67
C GLU A 1128 22.05 25.03 -23.94
N ARG A 1129 21.53 25.65 -25.01
CA ARG A 1129 21.23 24.99 -26.30
C ARG A 1129 22.43 24.23 -26.86
N ASN A 1130 23.63 24.79 -26.72
CA ASN A 1130 24.87 24.16 -27.17
C ASN A 1130 25.39 23.05 -26.24
N GLN A 1131 24.89 22.95 -25.00
CA GLN A 1131 25.18 21.85 -24.07
C GLN A 1131 24.17 20.68 -24.23
N THR A 1132 22.95 20.91 -24.73
CA THR A 1132 21.83 19.95 -24.60
C THR A 1132 21.69 18.92 -25.73
N ASN A 1133 22.79 18.41 -26.29
CA ASN A 1133 22.75 17.34 -27.30
C ASN A 1133 23.29 16.00 -26.77
N VAL A 1134 22.83 15.52 -25.61
CA VAL A 1134 23.34 14.27 -25.03
C VAL A 1134 22.30 13.50 -24.18
N PHE A 1135 21.78 12.42 -24.78
CA PHE A 1135 21.14 11.19 -24.25
C PHE A 1135 19.76 11.20 -23.54
N ARG A 1136 18.83 10.43 -24.13
CA ARG A 1136 17.72 9.74 -23.45
C ARG A 1136 18.22 8.36 -23.01
N TYR A 1137 18.05 7.99 -21.74
CA TYR A 1137 18.44 6.68 -21.22
C TYR A 1137 17.22 5.83 -20.85
N ASN A 1138 17.32 4.53 -21.11
CA ASN A 1138 16.37 3.50 -20.69
C ASN A 1138 17.04 2.62 -19.64
N GLU A 1139 16.44 2.54 -18.46
CA GLU A 1139 16.94 1.74 -17.34
C GLU A 1139 16.91 0.24 -17.66
N LYS A 1140 18.05 -0.45 -17.50
CA LYS A 1140 18.15 -1.91 -17.58
C LYS A 1140 18.57 -2.47 -16.24
N HIS A 1141 17.69 -3.27 -15.63
CA HIS A 1141 18.00 -4.00 -14.40
C HIS A 1141 18.38 -5.45 -14.72
N TYR A 1142 19.49 -5.91 -14.14
CA TYR A 1142 19.81 -7.33 -14.06
C TYR A 1142 19.57 -7.81 -12.63
N VAL A 1143 18.50 -8.60 -12.48
CA VAL A 1143 18.09 -9.18 -11.19
C VAL A 1143 18.69 -10.57 -11.09
N HIS A 1144 19.60 -10.77 -10.14
CA HIS A 1144 20.20 -12.07 -9.86
C HIS A 1144 19.54 -12.71 -8.63
N THR A 1145 19.00 -13.91 -8.80
CA THR A 1145 18.39 -14.71 -7.72
C THR A 1145 19.37 -15.81 -7.34
N LEU A 1146 20.06 -15.67 -6.20
CA LEU A 1146 20.98 -16.69 -5.71
C LEU A 1146 20.17 -17.73 -4.92
N LYS A 1147 20.03 -18.95 -5.47
CA LYS A 1147 19.27 -20.06 -4.85
C LYS A 1147 20.03 -20.79 -3.72
N TYR A 1148 21.33 -20.51 -3.53
CA TYR A 1148 22.17 -21.13 -2.52
C TYR A 1148 23.11 -20.08 -1.92
N LEU A 1149 23.20 -20.04 -0.58
CA LEU A 1149 23.88 -18.97 0.16
C LEU A 1149 25.17 -19.50 0.80
N SER A 1150 26.26 -18.75 0.67
CA SER A 1150 27.55 -19.04 1.29
C SER A 1150 27.67 -18.48 2.74
N ASN A 1151 28.70 -18.90 3.48
CA ASN A 1151 29.04 -18.38 4.81
C ASN A 1151 29.27 -16.86 4.86
N PHE A 1152 29.57 -16.23 3.72
CA PHE A 1152 29.69 -14.78 3.58
C PHE A 1152 28.39 -14.06 3.98
N ILE A 1153 27.26 -14.55 3.46
CA ILE A 1153 25.94 -13.94 3.73
C ILE A 1153 25.55 -14.19 5.19
N THR A 1154 25.80 -15.39 5.71
CA THR A 1154 25.54 -15.75 7.11
C THR A 1154 26.30 -14.87 8.10
N LYS A 1155 27.58 -14.57 7.85
CA LYS A 1155 28.41 -13.73 8.74
C LYS A 1155 27.97 -12.26 8.76
N VAL A 1156 27.66 -11.69 7.59
CA VAL A 1156 27.36 -10.26 7.42
C VAL A 1156 25.90 -9.94 7.78
N PHE A 1157 24.94 -10.77 7.38
CA PHE A 1157 23.51 -10.44 7.41
C PHE A 1157 22.68 -11.17 8.47
N GLN A 1158 23.28 -12.03 9.31
CA GLN A 1158 22.66 -12.45 10.58
C GLN A 1158 22.90 -11.45 11.72
N LYS A 1159 23.90 -10.58 11.59
CA LYS A 1159 24.24 -9.54 12.58
C LYS A 1159 23.53 -8.19 12.35
N LEU A 1160 22.92 -8.02 11.19
CA LEU A 1160 22.12 -6.87 10.76
C LEU A 1160 20.63 -7.22 10.87
#